data_AF-A0A3S0TW07-F1
#
_entry.id   AF-A0A3S0TW07-F1
#
_cell.length_a   1.000
_cell.length_b   1.000
_cell.length_c   1.000
_cell.angle_alpha   90.00
_cell.angle_beta   90.00
_cell.angle_gamma   90.00
#
_symmetry.space_group_name_H-M   'P 1'
#
loop_
_entity.id
_entity.type
_entity.pdbx_description
1 polymer ?
#
loop_
_entity_poly.entity_id
_entity_poly.type
_entity_poly.pdbx_seq_one_letter_code
_entity_poly.pdbx_strand_id
1 'polypeptide(L)'
;MTIPIATYRLQLRNGFTFADATRIIPYLSQLGISHIYLSPIFRSTPRSTHGYDALDFNEIEPSLGGRAGFEMLVAECDRFGLKVLVDFVPNHMAAHPDNPWWRDVLEWGPRSRYAQHFDIDWSAPKLVIPVLGKSYWDVLSAGELKIAIDGARGELVAKYFDNQFPLNPEVYPAVFASSSDADLANFSGAAAASSPETSAQLKSDFKSLVASKRDAIDTVLGLLNQRRPELHSILERQVWRLAYWRTAREMLTYRRFFEISDLIGVRVELPEVFADVHRSVLDLVTAGKIDGLRIDHIDGLADPKGYLGQLRRATSAKPEMYLVVEKILGEGEDVRTDWPVDGTTGYEFIRDLSGLFVSGDLGRLSVGYRDFTSTAHDYASGTLAVKRRTLSFNLAAELRSLVAMATAVAEADLSTRDFGADAVRMALIEFAAHFTTYRTYISPGGVSTVDLDVLEAVAHRAKASREIEDSAAIDFIVSILTGRVPGSQKERAAAFVTKFQQTTGPLMAKAVEDTEFYRFNRFIALNEVGGEPDDVQGGIEAFHEAMKRRQALAPRALSATATHDTKRGEDARIRLYGISKVQDDWCCAANRWRGVLSATNVITSDEGLDDEAQWLFFQALAGAWPMTREDGASDDFVDRIEQFMIKAAREAKLRTSWTNPSSSYEERVSTFVRAALQAPNPFLDDFIKTTAPLVRAGAAASLVQTVVKVFAPGIPDIYQGTELWDLSLVDPDNRRPVDFDAREQLSNAGSDGEAHGEQDWRDGRVKLDMLRKSLAVRRSMDLTSADYEPLSIECGGQRDCFAFMRRSRENMVIVAGVIPSATMYNDSEAFGFIGAPFGDATITLPRDVERQSFAEFFSGKHLAVADCRIRIGEVLLSRPIAVLLPTS
;
A
#
# COMPACT_ATOMS: atom_id res chain seq x y z
N MET A 1 -16.10 23.65 -3.76
CA MET A 1 -16.58 22.28 -3.44
C MET A 1 -15.61 21.68 -2.45
N THR A 2 -16.09 21.04 -1.40
CA THR A 2 -15.27 20.54 -0.27
C THR A 2 -15.12 19.02 -0.32
N ILE A 3 -16.14 18.34 -0.85
CA ILE A 3 -16.07 16.91 -1.18
C ILE A 3 -15.55 16.80 -2.63
N PRO A 4 -14.59 15.89 -2.90
CA PRO A 4 -14.12 15.68 -4.26
C PRO A 4 -15.19 15.12 -5.19
N ILE A 5 -15.16 15.54 -6.45
CA ILE A 5 -15.86 14.87 -7.55
C ILE A 5 -15.03 13.68 -8.03
N ALA A 6 -13.73 13.89 -8.16
CA ALA A 6 -12.70 12.93 -8.54
C ALA A 6 -11.33 13.40 -8.01
N THR A 7 -10.50 12.43 -7.60
CA THR A 7 -9.13 12.65 -7.13
C THR A 7 -8.12 12.15 -8.16
N TYR A 8 -6.95 12.80 -8.24
CA TYR A 8 -5.84 12.36 -9.09
C TYR A 8 -4.56 12.23 -8.26
N ARG A 9 -4.09 11.01 -8.04
CA ARG A 9 -2.90 10.71 -7.22
C ARG A 9 -1.62 11.02 -7.97
N LEU A 10 -0.80 11.92 -7.42
CA LEU A 10 0.53 12.30 -7.91
C LEU A 10 1.63 11.79 -6.97
N GLN A 11 2.54 10.99 -7.53
CA GLN A 11 3.79 10.58 -6.90
C GLN A 11 4.83 11.67 -7.14
N LEU A 12 5.06 12.48 -6.11
CA LEU A 12 6.16 13.43 -6.09
C LEU A 12 7.48 12.67 -5.89
N ARG A 13 8.59 13.22 -6.39
CA ARG A 13 9.97 12.67 -6.48
C ARG A 13 10.29 11.96 -7.79
N ASN A 14 11.49 11.41 -7.89
CA ASN A 14 12.05 10.79 -9.10
C ASN A 14 11.99 11.70 -10.34
N GLY A 15 12.27 12.99 -10.14
CA GLY A 15 12.21 14.00 -11.21
C GLY A 15 10.85 14.69 -11.37
N PHE A 16 9.84 14.34 -10.57
CA PHE A 16 8.54 15.01 -10.56
C PHE A 16 8.37 15.86 -9.28
N THR A 17 8.54 17.18 -9.41
CA THR A 17 8.53 18.17 -8.30
C THR A 17 7.21 18.94 -8.20
N PHE A 18 7.09 19.89 -7.25
CA PHE A 18 5.94 20.80 -7.23
C PHE A 18 5.85 21.66 -8.50
N ALA A 19 6.99 22.01 -9.11
CA ALA A 19 7.00 22.77 -10.35
C ALA A 19 6.44 21.94 -11.53
N ASP A 20 6.77 20.66 -11.59
CA ASP A 20 6.25 19.73 -12.61
C ASP A 20 4.75 19.48 -12.39
N ALA A 21 4.33 19.26 -11.14
CA ALA A 21 2.91 19.17 -10.78
C ALA A 21 2.14 20.45 -11.15
N THR A 22 2.74 21.63 -10.98
CA THR A 22 2.13 22.93 -11.35
C THR A 22 1.84 22.98 -12.85
N ARG A 23 2.77 22.50 -13.69
CA ARG A 23 2.62 22.53 -15.15
C ARG A 23 1.44 21.73 -15.66
N ILE A 24 1.05 20.65 -14.97
CA ILE A 24 -0.01 19.75 -15.43
C ILE A 24 -1.40 20.12 -14.88
N ILE A 25 -1.52 21.09 -13.97
CA ILE A 25 -2.81 21.53 -13.42
C ILE A 25 -3.84 21.91 -14.50
N PRO A 26 -3.50 22.66 -15.57
CA PRO A 26 -4.43 22.96 -16.64
C PRO A 26 -5.00 21.68 -17.28
N TYR A 27 -4.13 20.71 -17.58
CA TYR A 27 -4.51 19.41 -18.14
C TYR A 27 -5.46 18.64 -17.20
N LEU A 28 -5.11 18.52 -15.91
CA LEU A 28 -5.96 17.83 -14.93
C LEU A 28 -7.33 18.51 -14.77
N SER A 29 -7.38 19.84 -14.83
CA SER A 29 -8.63 20.60 -14.82
C SER A 29 -9.51 20.28 -16.04
N GLN A 30 -8.92 20.19 -17.23
CA GLN A 30 -9.62 19.84 -18.47
C GLN A 30 -10.10 18.38 -18.46
N LEU A 31 -9.33 17.48 -17.85
CA LEU A 31 -9.72 16.09 -17.65
C LEU A 31 -10.98 15.96 -16.76
N GLY A 32 -11.25 16.95 -15.89
CA GLY A 32 -12.39 16.97 -14.98
C GLY A 32 -12.04 16.62 -13.53
N ILE A 33 -10.75 16.61 -13.18
CA ILE A 33 -10.27 16.38 -11.82
C ILE A 33 -10.67 17.56 -10.93
N SER A 34 -11.12 17.25 -9.72
CA SER A 34 -11.47 18.27 -8.72
C SER A 34 -10.41 18.45 -7.64
N HIS A 35 -9.67 17.38 -7.33
CA HIS A 35 -8.66 17.38 -6.28
C HIS A 35 -7.40 16.66 -6.77
N ILE A 36 -6.25 17.31 -6.64
CA ILE A 36 -4.98 16.59 -6.71
C ILE A 36 -4.74 15.89 -5.36
N TYR A 37 -4.28 14.65 -5.41
CA TYR A 37 -3.93 13.85 -4.26
C TYR A 37 -2.42 13.64 -4.24
N LEU A 38 -1.72 14.43 -3.44
CA LEU A 38 -0.26 14.42 -3.38
C LEU A 38 0.25 13.31 -2.46
N SER A 39 1.31 12.60 -2.89
CA SER A 39 2.15 11.81 -1.98
C SER A 39 2.76 12.67 -0.86
N PRO A 40 3.36 12.08 0.20
CA PRO A 40 3.88 12.84 1.33
C PRO A 40 4.84 13.98 0.90
N ILE A 41 4.58 15.19 1.42
CA ILE A 41 5.26 16.43 1.01
C ILE A 41 6.36 16.91 1.96
N PHE A 42 6.47 16.27 3.12
CA PHE A 42 7.42 16.65 4.16
C PHE A 42 8.80 16.05 3.92
N ARG A 43 9.82 16.64 4.54
CA ARG A 43 11.22 16.24 4.38
C ARG A 43 11.39 14.77 4.76
N SER A 44 11.96 13.99 3.85
CA SER A 44 12.21 12.55 4.03
C SER A 44 13.69 12.21 3.92
N THR A 45 14.06 10.92 4.04
CA THR A 45 15.47 10.53 3.96
C THR A 45 16.09 10.87 2.60
N PRO A 46 17.42 11.07 2.53
CA PRO A 46 18.10 11.28 1.26
C PRO A 46 17.86 10.12 0.29
N ARG A 47 17.50 10.42 -0.96
CA ARG A 47 17.14 9.45 -2.02
C ARG A 47 15.82 8.71 -1.78
N SER A 48 14.99 9.14 -0.83
CA SER A 48 13.60 8.69 -0.77
C SER A 48 12.93 8.86 -2.13
N THR A 49 12.21 7.83 -2.57
CA THR A 49 11.46 7.82 -3.83
C THR A 49 9.96 7.98 -3.60
N HIS A 50 9.52 8.10 -2.34
CA HIS A 50 8.12 8.02 -1.95
C HIS A 50 7.69 8.96 -0.82
N GLY A 51 8.58 9.39 0.07
CA GLY A 51 8.29 10.35 1.15
C GLY A 51 7.73 9.78 2.47
N TYR A 52 7.32 8.51 2.53
CA TYR A 52 6.86 7.84 3.77
C TYR A 52 7.90 7.74 4.92
N ASP A 53 9.17 7.93 4.61
CA ASP A 53 10.31 7.89 5.51
C ASP A 53 10.68 9.31 6.01
N ALA A 54 9.71 9.95 6.67
CA ALA A 54 9.83 11.34 7.12
C ALA A 54 10.98 11.54 8.12
N LEU A 55 11.81 12.56 7.88
CA LEU A 55 12.82 13.07 8.82
C LEU A 55 12.26 14.19 9.69
N ASP A 56 11.42 15.07 9.11
CA ASP A 56 10.82 16.20 9.82
C ASP A 56 9.47 16.59 9.20
N PHE A 57 8.39 16.42 9.96
CA PHE A 57 7.04 16.82 9.55
C PHE A 57 6.83 18.35 9.51
N ASN A 58 7.82 19.12 9.96
CA ASN A 58 7.72 20.57 10.04
C ASN A 58 8.47 21.31 8.93
N GLU A 59 9.13 20.58 8.03
CA GLU A 59 9.82 21.11 6.86
C GLU A 59 9.23 20.51 5.59
N ILE A 60 8.66 21.35 4.72
CA ILE A 60 8.28 20.90 3.37
C ILE A 60 9.55 20.58 2.60
N GLU A 61 9.56 19.42 1.95
CA GLU A 61 10.75 18.87 1.31
C GLU A 61 11.46 19.87 0.39
N PRO A 62 12.72 20.22 0.69
CA PRO A 62 13.51 21.12 -0.14
C PRO A 62 13.71 20.62 -1.57
N SER A 63 13.94 19.31 -1.76
CA SER A 63 14.17 18.72 -3.10
C SER A 63 12.94 18.75 -4.03
N LEU A 64 11.73 18.99 -3.49
CA LEU A 64 10.51 19.18 -4.28
C LEU A 64 10.25 20.65 -4.64
N GLY A 65 11.09 21.58 -4.17
CA GLY A 65 10.92 23.03 -4.30
C GLY A 65 10.55 23.72 -2.98
N GLY A 66 10.48 22.97 -1.87
CA GLY A 66 10.20 23.50 -0.53
C GLY A 66 8.84 24.19 -0.42
N ARG A 67 8.69 25.01 0.63
CA ARG A 67 7.45 25.75 0.89
C ARG A 67 7.02 26.65 -0.27
N ALA A 68 7.97 27.33 -0.91
CA ALA A 68 7.67 28.22 -2.03
C ALA A 68 7.11 27.45 -3.25
N GLY A 69 7.72 26.32 -3.62
CA GLY A 69 7.21 25.48 -4.69
C GLY A 69 5.82 24.93 -4.41
N PHE A 70 5.56 24.51 -3.17
CA PHE A 70 4.22 24.07 -2.75
C PHE A 70 3.18 25.19 -2.86
N GLU A 71 3.51 26.42 -2.42
CA GLU A 71 2.59 27.55 -2.51
C GLU A 71 2.29 27.97 -3.96
N MET A 72 3.25 27.83 -4.88
CA MET A 72 3.03 28.03 -6.31
C MET A 72 2.05 26.99 -6.88
N LEU A 73 2.21 25.72 -6.51
CA LEU A 73 1.29 24.65 -6.90
C LEU A 73 -0.12 24.93 -6.40
N VAL A 74 -0.28 25.31 -5.13
CA VAL A 74 -1.59 25.64 -4.55
C VAL A 74 -2.24 26.82 -5.27
N ALA A 75 -1.48 27.88 -5.56
CA ALA A 75 -2.00 29.05 -6.29
C ALA A 75 -2.48 28.68 -7.70
N GLU A 76 -1.77 27.79 -8.38
CA GLU A 76 -2.18 27.28 -9.70
C GLU A 76 -3.43 26.39 -9.59
N CYS A 77 -3.53 25.54 -8.56
CA CYS A 77 -4.74 24.78 -8.28
C CYS A 77 -5.94 25.70 -8.09
N ASP A 78 -5.81 26.74 -7.25
CA ASP A 78 -6.86 27.73 -7.03
C ASP A 78 -7.27 28.44 -8.33
N ARG A 79 -6.31 28.76 -9.20
CA ARG A 79 -6.57 29.40 -10.51
C ARG A 79 -7.47 28.56 -11.42
N PHE A 80 -7.31 27.24 -11.39
CA PHE A 80 -8.13 26.30 -12.17
C PHE A 80 -9.29 25.67 -11.38
N GLY A 81 -9.48 26.06 -10.11
CA GLY A 81 -10.53 25.54 -9.25
C GLY A 81 -10.30 24.10 -8.78
N LEU A 82 -9.05 23.62 -8.77
CA LEU A 82 -8.65 22.36 -8.17
C LEU A 82 -8.30 22.56 -6.69
N LYS A 83 -8.51 21.51 -5.91
CA LYS A 83 -8.22 21.45 -4.48
C LYS A 83 -7.11 20.45 -4.17
N VAL A 84 -6.54 20.52 -2.97
CA VAL A 84 -5.35 19.74 -2.60
C VAL A 84 -5.65 18.78 -1.46
N LEU A 85 -5.53 17.48 -1.74
CA LEU A 85 -5.52 16.38 -0.77
C LEU A 85 -4.06 15.96 -0.54
N VAL A 86 -3.61 15.90 0.72
CA VAL A 86 -2.24 15.50 1.06
C VAL A 86 -2.22 14.18 1.82
N ASP A 87 -1.32 13.30 1.42
CA ASP A 87 -0.97 12.09 2.15
C ASP A 87 -0.13 12.42 3.39
N PHE A 88 -0.57 11.95 4.56
CA PHE A 88 0.07 12.23 5.83
C PHE A 88 0.36 10.94 6.62
N VAL A 89 1.56 10.89 7.23
CA VAL A 89 2.14 9.66 7.80
C VAL A 89 2.32 9.80 9.32
N PRO A 90 1.26 9.61 10.13
CA PRO A 90 1.35 9.83 11.57
C PRO A 90 1.98 8.65 12.33
N ASN A 91 2.00 7.44 11.74
CA ASN A 91 2.37 6.22 12.46
C ASN A 91 3.87 6.13 12.79
N HIS A 92 4.72 6.66 11.92
CA HIS A 92 6.16 6.40 11.98
C HIS A 92 6.99 7.55 11.38
N MET A 93 8.28 7.55 11.70
CA MET A 93 9.31 8.41 11.09
C MET A 93 10.54 7.57 10.77
N ALA A 94 11.46 8.11 9.98
CA ALA A 94 12.73 7.45 9.72
C ALA A 94 13.61 7.41 11.00
N ALA A 95 14.07 6.20 11.36
CA ALA A 95 15.07 5.93 12.40
C ALA A 95 16.50 6.27 11.91
N HIS A 96 16.63 7.42 11.26
CA HIS A 96 17.85 7.85 10.58
C HIS A 96 18.58 8.94 11.38
N PRO A 97 19.92 9.00 11.40
CA PRO A 97 20.66 10.01 12.18
C PRO A 97 20.40 11.48 11.80
N ASP A 98 19.82 11.73 10.62
CA ASP A 98 19.39 13.08 10.20
C ASP A 98 18.00 13.49 10.70
N ASN A 99 17.22 12.56 11.27
CA ASN A 99 15.97 12.89 11.94
C ASN A 99 16.34 13.61 13.26
N PRO A 100 16.01 14.90 13.42
CA PRO A 100 16.46 15.68 14.56
C PRO A 100 15.92 15.15 15.88
N TRP A 101 14.71 14.59 15.91
CA TRP A 101 14.12 14.03 17.13
C TRP A 101 14.80 12.73 17.49
N TRP A 102 15.01 11.85 16.51
CA TRP A 102 15.71 10.59 16.72
C TRP A 102 17.17 10.81 17.14
N ARG A 103 17.86 11.76 16.52
CA ARG A 103 19.24 12.12 16.86
C ARG A 103 19.36 12.59 18.32
N ASP A 104 18.42 13.41 18.79
CA ASP A 104 18.39 13.86 20.18
C ASP A 104 18.16 12.70 21.16
N VAL A 105 17.29 11.74 20.81
CA VAL A 105 17.10 10.49 21.57
C VAL A 105 18.37 9.64 21.59
N LEU A 106 19.10 9.54 20.48
CA LEU A 106 20.38 8.82 20.45
C LEU A 106 21.44 9.51 21.32
N GLU A 107 21.45 10.84 21.39
CA GLU A 107 22.41 11.60 22.20
C GLU A 107 22.08 11.51 23.70
N TRP A 108 20.81 11.64 24.09
CA TRP A 108 20.40 11.84 25.48
C TRP A 108 19.61 10.67 26.11
N GLY A 109 19.15 9.72 25.30
CA GLY A 109 18.34 8.58 25.75
C GLY A 109 17.04 9.03 26.44
N PRO A 110 16.66 8.43 27.58
CA PRO A 110 15.43 8.79 28.30
C PRO A 110 15.34 10.26 28.75
N ARG A 111 16.47 10.98 28.81
CA ARG A 111 16.49 12.41 29.15
C ARG A 111 16.12 13.30 27.96
N SER A 112 16.11 12.78 26.73
CA SER A 112 15.68 13.54 25.56
C SER A 112 14.25 14.02 25.73
N ARG A 113 13.97 15.26 25.30
CA ARG A 113 12.60 15.78 25.23
C ARG A 113 11.71 14.98 24.25
N TYR A 114 12.34 14.23 23.34
CA TYR A 114 11.67 13.41 22.34
C TYR A 114 11.62 11.92 22.72
N ALA A 115 12.06 11.54 23.92
CA ALA A 115 12.08 10.14 24.37
C ALA A 115 10.68 9.50 24.37
N GLN A 116 9.62 10.29 24.57
CA GLN A 116 8.23 9.83 24.55
C GLN A 116 7.56 9.96 23.17
N HIS A 117 8.17 10.66 22.21
CA HIS A 117 7.64 10.77 20.84
C HIS A 117 7.69 9.43 20.10
N PHE A 118 8.65 8.58 20.45
CA PHE A 118 8.82 7.26 19.84
C PHE A 118 8.40 6.14 20.78
N ASP A 119 7.92 5.03 20.20
CA ASP A 119 7.58 3.81 20.93
C ASP A 119 8.82 2.95 21.15
N ILE A 120 9.55 3.27 22.22
CA ILE A 120 10.81 2.63 22.65
C ILE A 120 10.56 1.82 23.92
N ASP A 121 11.06 0.59 23.94
CA ASP A 121 11.14 -0.24 25.15
C ASP A 121 12.34 0.19 26.01
N TRP A 122 12.11 1.16 26.88
CA TRP A 122 13.11 1.65 27.84
C TRP A 122 13.45 0.67 28.96
N SER A 123 12.77 -0.48 29.06
CA SER A 123 13.16 -1.55 29.98
C SER A 123 14.35 -2.36 29.46
N ALA A 124 14.61 -2.28 28.15
CA ALA A 124 15.76 -2.91 27.53
C ALA A 124 17.09 -2.22 27.95
N PRO A 125 18.19 -2.96 28.16
CA PRO A 125 19.47 -2.37 28.57
C PRO A 125 20.06 -1.36 27.58
N LYS A 126 19.77 -1.49 26.28
CA LYS A 126 20.29 -0.63 25.21
C LYS A 126 19.25 -0.50 24.10
N LEU A 127 19.21 0.68 23.49
CA LEU A 127 18.55 0.89 22.20
C LEU A 127 19.36 0.22 21.08
N VAL A 128 18.76 -0.72 20.35
CA VAL A 128 19.46 -1.50 19.32
C VAL A 128 19.27 -0.86 17.95
N ILE A 129 20.37 -0.46 17.32
CA ILE A 129 20.38 0.21 16.01
C ILE A 129 20.99 -0.74 14.96
N PRO A 130 20.16 -1.45 14.17
CA PRO A 130 20.61 -2.56 13.33
C PRO A 130 21.12 -2.10 11.96
N VAL A 131 22.21 -1.33 11.93
CA VAL A 131 22.74 -0.68 10.71
C VAL A 131 24.04 -1.27 10.18
N LEU A 132 24.70 -2.14 10.95
CA LEU A 132 26.00 -2.68 10.56
C LEU A 132 25.82 -3.73 9.46
N GLY A 133 26.65 -3.69 8.42
CA GLY A 133 26.66 -4.67 7.34
C GLY A 133 27.29 -6.03 7.72
N LYS A 134 27.99 -6.09 8.85
CA LYS A 134 28.68 -7.29 9.39
C LYS A 134 28.49 -7.35 10.92
N SER A 135 29.07 -8.38 11.55
CA SER A 135 29.09 -8.45 13.01
C SER A 135 29.82 -7.23 13.61
N TYR A 136 29.42 -6.83 14.82
CA TYR A 136 30.06 -5.71 15.54
C TYR A 136 31.58 -5.92 15.70
N TRP A 137 31.99 -7.15 15.99
CA TRP A 137 33.40 -7.51 16.12
C TRP A 137 34.19 -7.30 14.82
N ASP A 138 33.63 -7.71 13.68
CA ASP A 138 34.30 -7.58 12.39
C ASP A 138 34.41 -6.11 11.98
N VAL A 139 33.35 -5.32 12.20
CA VAL A 139 33.33 -3.88 11.94
C VAL A 139 34.39 -3.15 12.77
N LEU A 140 34.48 -3.43 14.07
CA LEU A 140 35.52 -2.85 14.93
C LEU A 140 36.92 -3.31 14.54
N SER A 141 37.09 -4.58 14.20
CA SER A 141 38.40 -5.15 13.84
C SER A 141 38.93 -4.61 12.52
N ALA A 142 38.03 -4.30 11.58
CA ALA A 142 38.36 -3.67 10.30
C ALA A 142 38.59 -2.15 10.41
N GLY A 143 38.32 -1.53 11.57
CA GLY A 143 38.40 -0.06 11.74
C GLY A 143 37.33 0.71 10.94
N GLU A 144 36.24 0.04 10.56
CA GLU A 144 35.14 0.64 9.78
C GLU A 144 34.28 1.59 10.65
N LEU A 145 34.24 1.36 11.96
CA LEU A 145 33.58 2.22 12.96
C LEU A 145 34.61 3.02 13.73
N LYS A 146 34.45 4.34 13.78
CA LYS A 146 35.40 5.26 14.40
C LYS A 146 34.72 6.45 15.07
N ILE A 147 35.35 7.03 16.10
CA ILE A 147 34.94 8.33 16.62
C ILE A 147 35.48 9.43 15.70
N ALA A 148 34.61 10.36 15.32
CA ALA A 148 34.91 11.47 14.43
C ALA A 148 34.22 12.75 14.91
N ILE A 149 34.58 13.88 14.28
CA ILE A 149 33.91 15.16 14.48
C ILE A 149 32.84 15.33 13.40
N ASP A 150 31.61 15.66 13.80
CA ASP A 150 30.64 16.31 12.92
C ASP A 150 30.80 17.83 13.10
N GLY A 151 31.57 18.46 12.21
CA GLY A 151 31.85 19.89 12.29
C GLY A 151 30.63 20.77 11.98
N ALA A 152 29.69 20.26 11.18
CA ALA A 152 28.49 21.00 10.82
C ALA A 152 27.54 21.09 12.01
N ARG A 153 27.40 20.01 12.79
CA ARG A 153 26.56 19.96 13.99
C ARG A 153 27.29 20.38 15.26
N GLY A 154 28.61 20.30 15.29
CA GLY A 154 29.41 20.69 16.44
C GLY A 154 29.43 19.63 17.53
N GLU A 155 29.66 18.37 17.17
CA GLU A 155 29.63 17.26 18.12
C GLU A 155 30.60 16.13 17.73
N LEU A 156 30.88 15.24 18.68
CA LEU A 156 31.55 13.98 18.43
C LEU A 156 30.52 12.91 18.04
N VAL A 157 30.88 12.09 17.04
CA VAL A 157 30.02 11.04 16.50
C VAL A 157 30.75 9.71 16.40
N ALA A 158 30.02 8.61 16.56
CA ALA A 158 30.44 7.32 16.03
C ALA A 158 30.07 7.26 14.54
N LYS A 159 31.09 7.23 13.68
CA LYS A 159 30.96 7.22 12.22
C LYS A 159 31.14 5.81 11.67
N TYR A 160 30.14 5.35 10.91
CA TYR A 160 30.16 4.11 10.15
C TYR A 160 29.78 4.42 8.70
N PHE A 161 30.78 4.44 7.81
CA PHE A 161 30.63 4.98 6.44
C PHE A 161 29.98 6.38 6.46
N ASP A 162 28.81 6.55 5.84
CA ASP A 162 28.08 7.81 5.76
C ASP A 162 27.24 8.09 7.02
N ASN A 163 26.94 7.07 7.82
CA ASN A 163 26.14 7.20 9.03
C ASN A 163 26.96 7.81 10.18
N GLN A 164 26.37 8.78 10.88
CA GLN A 164 27.00 9.51 11.98
C GLN A 164 26.06 9.56 13.19
N PHE A 165 26.37 8.77 14.23
CA PHE A 165 25.57 8.66 15.45
C PHE A 165 26.16 9.55 16.55
N PRO A 166 25.38 10.45 17.18
CA PRO A 166 25.92 11.37 18.19
C PRO A 166 26.38 10.62 19.44
N LEU A 167 27.53 11.00 19.97
CA LEU A 167 27.98 10.54 21.28
C LEU A 167 27.35 11.38 22.38
N ASN A 168 26.91 10.73 23.46
CA ASN A 168 26.51 11.42 24.66
C ASN A 168 27.68 12.26 25.23
N PRO A 169 27.48 13.55 25.53
CA PRO A 169 28.53 14.42 26.09
C PRO A 169 29.26 13.89 27.33
N GLU A 170 28.64 13.03 28.14
CA GLU A 170 29.25 12.37 29.31
C GLU A 170 30.49 11.52 28.97
N VAL A 171 30.65 11.09 27.72
CA VAL A 171 31.82 10.31 27.30
C VAL A 171 32.99 11.17 26.81
N TYR A 172 32.81 12.48 26.65
CA TYR A 172 33.85 13.36 26.10
C TYR A 172 35.14 13.36 26.93
N PRO A 173 35.12 13.34 28.28
CA PRO A 173 36.34 13.19 29.07
C PRO A 173 37.11 11.90 28.76
N ALA A 174 36.41 10.79 28.45
CA ALA A 174 37.05 9.54 28.08
C ALA A 174 37.65 9.60 26.66
N VAL A 175 36.98 10.29 25.73
CA VAL A 175 37.51 10.54 24.37
C VAL A 175 38.81 11.35 24.44
N PHE A 176 38.83 12.40 25.27
CA PHE A 176 39.97 13.31 25.40
C PHE A 176 40.98 12.94 26.49
N ALA A 177 40.87 11.75 27.10
CA ALA A 177 41.69 11.34 28.24
C ALA A 177 43.20 11.31 27.97
N SER A 178 43.60 11.10 26.71
CA SER A 178 45.00 11.08 26.28
C SER A 178 45.56 12.48 25.94
N SER A 179 44.72 13.51 25.94
CA SER A 179 45.12 14.89 25.69
C SER A 179 45.73 15.54 26.94
N SER A 180 46.75 16.37 26.75
CA SER A 180 47.28 17.27 27.78
C SER A 180 46.86 18.74 27.56
N ASP A 181 46.02 19.01 26.56
CA ASP A 181 45.53 20.35 26.25
C ASP A 181 44.46 20.79 27.28
N ALA A 182 44.71 21.91 27.97
CA ALA A 182 43.85 22.42 29.01
C ALA A 182 42.46 22.86 28.51
N ASP A 183 42.35 23.34 27.26
CA ASP A 183 41.08 23.77 26.68
C ASP A 183 40.20 22.55 26.39
N LEU A 184 40.80 21.46 25.90
CA LEU A 184 40.12 20.18 25.70
C LEU A 184 39.68 19.56 27.04
N ALA A 185 40.51 19.65 28.08
CA ALA A 185 40.17 19.17 29.42
C ALA A 185 38.99 19.96 30.03
N ASN A 186 39.04 21.30 29.96
CA ASN A 186 37.97 22.17 30.46
C ASN A 186 36.66 21.93 29.70
N PHE A 187 36.71 21.89 28.37
CA PHE A 187 35.53 21.65 27.54
C PHE A 187 34.92 20.28 27.80
N SER A 188 35.74 19.22 27.87
CA SER A 188 35.23 17.86 28.11
C SER A 188 34.59 17.71 29.49
N GLY A 189 35.10 18.40 30.52
CA GLY A 189 34.47 18.51 31.82
C GLY A 189 33.10 19.20 31.78
N ALA A 190 33.00 20.31 31.04
CA ALA A 190 31.72 21.00 30.82
C ALA A 190 30.72 20.14 30.02
N ALA A 191 31.21 19.42 29.00
CA ALA A 191 30.43 18.48 28.22
C ALA A 191 29.83 17.38 29.12
N ALA A 192 30.61 16.81 30.04
CA ALA A 192 30.10 15.77 30.93
C ALA A 192 29.06 16.25 31.95
N ALA A 193 29.05 17.55 32.27
CA ALA A 193 28.04 18.16 33.14
C ALA A 193 26.80 18.67 32.38
N SER A 194 26.79 18.55 31.04
CA SER A 194 25.72 19.10 30.21
C SER A 194 24.44 18.27 30.26
N SER A 195 23.36 18.93 29.89
CA SER A 195 21.99 18.43 29.80
C SER A 195 21.40 18.71 28.40
N PRO A 196 20.30 18.04 28.02
CA PRO A 196 19.61 18.32 26.76
C PRO A 196 19.32 19.81 26.54
N GLU A 197 18.96 20.54 27.59
CA GLU A 197 18.63 21.98 27.56
C GLU A 197 19.84 22.85 27.20
N THR A 198 21.04 22.41 27.60
CA THR A 198 22.31 23.11 27.34
C THR A 198 23.02 22.63 26.08
N SER A 199 22.49 21.61 25.39
CA SER A 199 23.13 20.94 24.25
C SER A 199 23.47 21.91 23.11
N ALA A 200 22.59 22.86 22.80
CA ALA A 200 22.84 23.86 21.75
C ALA A 200 24.07 24.74 22.04
N GLN A 201 24.23 25.18 23.28
CA GLN A 201 25.40 25.97 23.70
C GLN A 201 26.66 25.11 23.63
N LEU A 202 26.61 23.88 24.16
CA LEU A 202 27.74 22.95 24.10
C LEU A 202 28.23 22.72 22.67
N LYS A 203 27.31 22.53 21.72
CA LYS A 203 27.66 22.32 20.30
C LYS A 203 28.29 23.56 19.67
N SER A 204 27.83 24.75 20.05
CA SER A 204 28.44 26.02 19.64
C SER A 204 29.87 26.18 20.19
N ASP A 205 30.06 25.83 21.47
CA ASP A 205 31.37 25.88 22.12
C ASP A 205 32.33 24.86 21.48
N PHE A 206 31.85 23.66 21.16
CA PHE A 206 32.66 22.66 20.47
C PHE A 206 33.06 23.10 19.07
N LYS A 207 32.18 23.75 18.29
CA LYS A 207 32.55 24.32 16.98
C LYS A 207 33.70 25.31 17.09
N SER A 208 33.63 26.18 18.09
CA SER A 208 34.68 27.17 18.37
C SER A 208 36.00 26.51 18.79
N LEU A 209 35.91 25.45 19.58
CA LEU A 209 37.06 24.65 19.99
C LEU A 209 37.68 23.89 18.81
N VAL A 210 36.86 23.25 17.97
CA VAL A 210 37.32 22.56 16.75
C VAL A 210 38.02 23.53 15.81
N ALA A 211 37.51 24.76 15.65
CA ALA A 211 38.14 25.77 14.81
C ALA A 211 39.53 26.20 15.31
N SER A 212 39.79 26.15 16.62
CA SER A 212 41.06 26.59 17.23
C SER A 212 42.03 25.45 17.56
N LYS A 213 41.53 24.22 17.72
CA LYS A 213 42.29 23.05 18.21
C LYS A 213 42.17 21.81 17.33
N ARG A 214 41.87 21.98 16.03
CA ARG A 214 41.60 20.87 15.10
C ARG A 214 42.68 19.79 15.13
N ASP A 215 43.94 20.18 15.00
CA ASP A 215 45.07 19.23 14.93
C ASP A 215 45.23 18.40 16.22
N ALA A 216 45.00 19.04 17.38
CA ALA A 216 45.04 18.38 18.67
C ALA A 216 43.91 17.35 18.79
N ILE A 217 42.69 17.73 18.40
CA ILE A 217 41.54 16.82 18.40
C ILE A 217 41.77 15.65 17.44
N ASP A 218 42.23 15.91 16.21
CA ASP A 218 42.50 14.87 15.22
C ASP A 218 43.58 13.88 15.68
N THR A 219 44.61 14.38 16.35
CA THR A 219 45.66 13.53 16.94
C THR A 219 45.08 12.58 17.98
N VAL A 220 44.27 13.11 18.91
CA VAL A 220 43.61 12.32 19.95
C VAL A 220 42.67 11.27 19.35
N LEU A 221 41.81 11.67 18.40
CA LEU A 221 40.88 10.76 17.74
C LEU A 221 41.61 9.71 16.90
N GLY A 222 42.70 10.08 16.22
CA GLY A 222 43.54 9.15 15.47
C GLY A 222 44.13 8.04 16.34
N LEU A 223 44.62 8.39 17.53
CA LEU A 223 45.12 7.42 18.51
C LEU A 223 44.00 6.56 19.09
N LEU A 224 42.88 7.18 19.51
CA LEU A 224 41.73 6.46 20.07
C LEU A 224 41.18 5.41 19.10
N ASN A 225 41.04 5.76 17.83
CA ASN A 225 40.50 4.88 16.80
C ASN A 225 41.39 3.67 16.49
N GLN A 226 42.66 3.69 16.90
CA GLN A 226 43.56 2.53 16.81
C GLN A 226 43.47 1.62 18.04
N ARG A 227 42.89 2.10 19.15
CA ARG A 227 42.81 1.40 20.43
C ARG A 227 41.43 0.81 20.66
N ARG A 228 41.17 -0.33 20.01
CA ARG A 228 39.88 -1.04 20.05
C ARG A 228 39.26 -1.19 21.45
N PRO A 229 39.98 -1.56 22.53
CA PRO A 229 39.37 -1.67 23.87
C PRO A 229 38.83 -0.35 24.41
N GLU A 230 39.54 0.76 24.17
CA GLU A 230 39.13 2.10 24.59
C GLU A 230 37.90 2.56 23.77
N LEU A 231 37.95 2.36 22.45
CA LEU A 231 36.83 2.65 21.55
C LEU A 231 35.56 1.87 21.95
N HIS A 232 35.68 0.57 22.21
CA HIS A 232 34.56 -0.26 22.66
C HIS A 232 33.99 0.25 23.99
N SER A 233 34.85 0.59 24.96
CA SER A 233 34.40 1.14 26.25
C SER A 233 33.59 2.44 26.10
N ILE A 234 33.98 3.32 25.16
CA ILE A 234 33.23 4.56 24.86
C ILE A 234 31.87 4.24 24.22
N LEU A 235 31.84 3.28 23.29
CA LEU A 235 30.60 2.85 22.63
C LEU A 235 29.62 2.19 23.62
N GLU A 236 30.11 1.37 24.56
CA GLU A 236 29.27 0.73 25.59
C GLU A 236 28.67 1.71 26.59
N ARG A 237 29.20 2.93 26.70
CA ARG A 237 28.62 3.99 27.53
C ARG A 237 27.46 4.74 26.84
N GLN A 238 27.22 4.50 25.56
CA GLN A 238 26.07 5.09 24.86
C GLN A 238 24.77 4.43 25.29
N VAL A 239 23.64 5.14 25.20
CA VAL A 239 22.30 4.56 25.46
C VAL A 239 21.88 3.57 24.37
N TRP A 240 22.52 3.66 23.21
CA TRP A 240 22.34 2.78 22.07
C TRP A 240 23.54 1.87 21.85
N ARG A 241 23.35 0.82 21.05
CA ARG A 241 24.43 0.03 20.45
C ARG A 241 24.15 -0.20 18.97
N LEU A 242 25.19 -0.12 18.15
CA LEU A 242 25.11 -0.49 16.73
C LEU A 242 25.19 -2.02 16.62
N ALA A 243 24.29 -2.61 15.85
CA ALA A 243 24.20 -4.06 15.70
C ALA A 243 24.17 -4.47 14.21
N TYR A 244 24.51 -5.73 13.96
CA TYR A 244 24.37 -6.33 12.64
C TYR A 244 22.90 -6.30 12.21
N TRP A 245 22.61 -5.85 10.99
CA TRP A 245 21.24 -5.58 10.55
C TRP A 245 20.29 -6.78 10.71
N ARG A 246 20.79 -8.02 10.53
CA ARG A 246 20.00 -9.25 10.71
C ARG A 246 19.50 -9.49 12.13
N THR A 247 20.11 -8.83 13.13
CA THR A 247 19.65 -8.91 14.52
C THR A 247 18.35 -8.14 14.75
N ALA A 248 17.95 -7.23 13.84
CA ALA A 248 16.72 -6.45 13.96
C ALA A 248 15.48 -7.32 14.21
N ARG A 249 15.37 -8.46 13.50
CA ARG A 249 14.22 -9.36 13.60
C ARG A 249 13.91 -9.81 15.03
N GLU A 250 14.96 -9.97 15.85
CA GLU A 250 14.87 -10.50 17.21
C GLU A 250 15.19 -9.44 18.24
N MET A 251 16.24 -8.64 18.11
CA MET A 251 16.74 -7.77 19.19
C MET A 251 16.21 -6.32 19.12
N LEU A 252 15.22 -6.01 18.29
CA LEU A 252 14.68 -4.64 18.25
C LEU A 252 14.06 -4.25 19.60
N THR A 253 14.22 -2.97 19.93
CA THR A 253 13.86 -2.36 21.22
C THR A 253 12.96 -1.13 21.03
N TYR A 254 12.37 -1.01 19.85
CA TYR A 254 11.36 -0.01 19.52
C TYR A 254 10.34 -0.65 18.56
N ARG A 255 9.13 -0.11 18.50
CA ARG A 255 8.15 -0.49 17.47
C ARG A 255 8.60 0.07 16.13
N ARG A 256 8.45 -0.73 15.08
CA ARG A 256 8.75 -0.37 13.69
C ARG A 256 7.51 -0.45 12.80
N PHE A 257 7.59 0.12 11.60
CA PHE A 257 6.61 -0.13 10.54
C PHE A 257 6.89 -1.49 9.88
N PHE A 258 5.94 -2.42 9.98
CA PHE A 258 6.09 -3.80 9.51
C PHE A 258 7.39 -4.47 9.99
N GLU A 259 8.26 -4.88 9.07
CA GLU A 259 9.58 -5.45 9.35
C GLU A 259 10.74 -4.49 9.06
N ILE A 260 10.45 -3.22 8.73
CA ILE A 260 11.43 -2.22 8.28
C ILE A 260 12.01 -1.50 9.51
N SER A 261 13.24 -1.86 9.91
CA SER A 261 13.90 -1.25 11.08
C SER A 261 14.21 0.23 10.91
N ASP A 262 14.28 0.72 9.67
CA ASP A 262 14.59 2.12 9.38
C ASP A 262 13.40 3.06 9.61
N LEU A 263 12.24 2.53 10.00
CA LEU A 263 11.02 3.29 10.28
C LEU A 263 10.55 3.03 11.71
N ILE A 264 10.76 4.00 12.60
CA ILE A 264 10.38 3.91 14.02
C ILE A 264 8.97 4.44 14.27
N GLY A 265 8.20 3.72 15.08
CA GLY A 265 6.84 4.07 15.46
C GLY A 265 6.78 5.32 16.35
N VAL A 266 5.85 6.21 16.02
CA VAL A 266 5.57 7.45 16.74
C VAL A 266 4.32 7.29 17.61
N ARG A 267 4.33 7.90 18.79
CA ARG A 267 3.27 7.82 19.81
C ARG A 267 2.25 8.96 19.70
N VAL A 268 1.60 9.07 18.55
CA VAL A 268 0.63 10.14 18.26
C VAL A 268 -0.64 10.08 19.11
N GLU A 269 -0.84 9.04 19.92
CA GLU A 269 -1.87 9.00 20.96
C GLU A 269 -1.61 9.99 22.10
N LEU A 270 -0.36 10.45 22.27
CA LEU A 270 0.00 11.47 23.26
C LEU A 270 -0.27 12.87 22.70
N PRO A 271 -0.98 13.76 23.44
CA PRO A 271 -1.35 15.08 22.95
C PRO A 271 -0.18 15.96 22.50
N GLU A 272 0.94 15.95 23.22
CA GLU A 272 2.15 16.71 22.88
C GLU A 272 2.83 16.18 21.61
N VAL A 273 2.86 14.86 21.43
CA VAL A 273 3.44 14.23 20.23
C VAL A 273 2.55 14.52 19.02
N PHE A 274 1.22 14.41 19.18
CA PHE A 274 0.27 14.81 18.15
C PHE A 274 0.51 16.27 17.72
N ALA A 275 0.62 17.19 18.68
CA ALA A 275 0.83 18.61 18.39
C ALA A 275 2.12 18.86 17.61
N ASP A 276 3.24 18.21 17.98
CA ASP A 276 4.53 18.37 17.31
C ASP A 276 4.56 17.76 15.90
N VAL A 277 3.94 16.59 15.72
CA VAL A 277 3.84 15.89 14.44
C VAL A 277 2.92 16.64 13.48
N HIS A 278 1.82 17.21 13.98
CA HIS A 278 0.78 17.78 13.13
C HIS A 278 0.88 19.29 12.93
N ARG A 279 1.81 20.00 13.61
CA ARG A 279 1.88 21.47 13.58
C ARG A 279 1.84 22.03 12.16
N SER A 280 2.81 21.69 11.32
CA SER A 280 2.86 22.26 9.95
C SER A 280 1.70 21.82 9.06
N VAL A 281 1.19 20.57 9.17
CA VAL A 281 0.05 20.15 8.36
C VAL A 281 -1.25 20.85 8.79
N LEU A 282 -1.45 21.07 10.09
CA LEU A 282 -2.61 21.82 10.62
C LEU A 282 -2.53 23.30 10.26
N ASP A 283 -1.32 23.89 10.25
CA ASP A 283 -1.11 25.26 9.78
C ASP A 283 -1.52 25.39 8.31
N LEU A 284 -1.16 24.42 7.46
CA LEU A 284 -1.53 24.40 6.05
C LEU A 284 -3.04 24.23 5.84
N VAL A 285 -3.71 23.36 6.60
CA VAL A 285 -5.17 23.18 6.57
C VAL A 285 -5.87 24.47 7.02
N THR A 286 -5.44 25.05 8.14
CA THR A 286 -6.04 26.27 8.70
C THR A 286 -5.87 27.46 7.75
N ALA A 287 -4.73 27.55 7.08
CA ALA A 287 -4.45 28.55 6.04
C ALA A 287 -5.20 28.29 4.71
N GLY A 288 -5.96 27.19 4.59
CA GLY A 288 -6.68 26.82 3.38
C GLY A 288 -5.77 26.42 2.21
N LYS A 289 -4.56 25.95 2.50
CA LYS A 289 -3.59 25.45 1.50
C LYS A 289 -3.75 23.96 1.22
N ILE A 290 -4.43 23.25 2.11
CA ILE A 290 -4.80 21.84 1.98
C ILE A 290 -6.30 21.76 2.29
N ASP A 291 -7.05 21.07 1.43
CA ASP A 291 -8.51 20.91 1.54
C ASP A 291 -8.89 19.54 2.12
N GLY A 292 -7.95 18.59 2.15
CA GLY A 292 -8.16 17.28 2.74
C GLY A 292 -6.89 16.52 3.10
N LEU A 293 -7.04 15.48 3.92
CA LEU A 293 -5.97 14.57 4.31
C LEU A 293 -6.31 13.12 3.98
N ARG A 294 -5.31 12.40 3.47
CA ARG A 294 -5.30 10.93 3.47
C ARG A 294 -4.35 10.49 4.56
N ILE A 295 -4.82 9.68 5.49
CA ILE A 295 -4.00 9.17 6.60
C ILE A 295 -3.43 7.82 6.23
N ASP A 296 -2.10 7.76 6.16
CA ASP A 296 -1.33 6.54 5.96
C ASP A 296 -1.42 5.61 7.17
N HIS A 297 -1.57 4.31 6.90
CA HIS A 297 -1.42 3.22 7.84
C HIS A 297 -2.12 3.46 9.19
N ILE A 298 -3.41 3.78 9.16
CA ILE A 298 -4.20 4.09 10.36
C ILE A 298 -4.18 2.92 11.37
N ASP A 299 -4.09 1.69 10.87
CA ASP A 299 -4.03 0.46 11.65
C ASP A 299 -2.70 0.25 12.39
N GLY A 300 -1.70 1.12 12.20
CA GLY A 300 -0.49 1.15 13.02
C GLY A 300 -0.64 1.94 14.33
N LEU A 301 -1.69 2.77 14.46
CA LEU A 301 -1.86 3.67 15.61
C LEU A 301 -2.33 2.91 16.86
N ALA A 302 -1.99 3.46 18.02
CA ALA A 302 -2.42 2.92 19.32
C ALA A 302 -3.94 3.06 19.51
N ASP A 303 -4.48 4.26 19.24
CA ASP A 303 -5.91 4.58 19.29
C ASP A 303 -6.36 5.34 18.01
N PRO A 304 -6.67 4.62 16.92
CA PRO A 304 -7.14 5.21 15.67
C PRO A 304 -8.33 6.16 15.84
N LYS A 305 -9.33 5.76 16.64
CA LYS A 305 -10.55 6.54 16.85
C LYS A 305 -10.26 7.82 17.63
N GLY A 306 -9.46 7.72 18.70
CA GLY A 306 -9.00 8.86 19.48
C GLY A 306 -8.20 9.85 18.64
N TYR A 307 -7.27 9.34 17.83
CA TYR A 307 -6.48 10.11 16.87
C TYR A 307 -7.36 10.88 15.88
N LEU A 308 -8.28 10.20 15.20
CA LEU A 308 -9.18 10.83 14.22
C LEU A 308 -10.08 11.88 14.89
N GLY A 309 -10.58 11.60 16.09
CA GLY A 309 -11.34 12.58 16.89
C GLY A 309 -10.50 13.81 17.26
N GLN A 310 -9.23 13.63 17.60
CA GLN A 310 -8.31 14.73 17.88
C GLN A 310 -8.00 15.55 16.62
N LEU A 311 -7.79 14.90 15.48
CA LEU A 311 -7.58 15.55 14.20
C LEU A 311 -8.78 16.42 13.80
N ARG A 312 -10.02 15.92 13.98
CA ARG A 312 -11.24 16.70 13.75
C ARG A 312 -11.40 17.88 14.69
N ARG A 313 -11.05 17.73 15.98
CA ARG A 313 -11.04 18.88 16.91
C ARG A 313 -10.02 19.94 16.49
N ALA A 314 -8.81 19.51 16.11
CA ALA A 314 -7.74 20.39 15.67
C ALA A 314 -8.08 21.12 14.36
N THR A 315 -8.90 20.51 13.50
CA THR A 315 -9.37 21.07 12.22
C THR A 315 -10.80 21.60 12.30
N SER A 316 -11.32 21.88 13.50
CA SER A 316 -12.71 22.31 13.70
C SER A 316 -13.09 23.65 13.05
N ALA A 317 -12.11 24.48 12.68
CA ALA A 317 -12.30 25.68 11.87
C ALA A 317 -12.57 25.37 10.37
N LYS A 318 -12.37 24.11 9.97
CA LYS A 318 -12.56 23.54 8.63
C LYS A 318 -13.33 22.20 8.73
N PRO A 319 -14.55 22.19 9.29
CA PRO A 319 -15.33 20.96 9.47
C PRO A 319 -15.60 20.21 8.16
N GLU A 320 -15.53 20.90 7.03
CA GLU A 320 -15.70 20.40 5.68
C GLU A 320 -14.43 19.75 5.08
N MET A 321 -13.30 19.74 5.79
CA MET A 321 -12.05 19.13 5.32
C MET A 321 -12.28 17.65 5.01
N TYR A 322 -11.97 17.24 3.78
CA TYR A 322 -12.10 15.84 3.37
C TYR A 322 -11.07 14.97 4.09
N LEU A 323 -11.48 13.85 4.68
CA LEU A 323 -10.57 12.96 5.42
C LEU A 323 -10.82 11.51 5.06
N VAL A 324 -9.82 10.86 4.49
CA VAL A 324 -9.85 9.42 4.20
C VAL A 324 -8.70 8.72 4.89
N VAL A 325 -8.86 7.44 5.15
CA VAL A 325 -7.85 6.60 5.79
C VAL A 325 -7.43 5.48 4.86
N GLU A 326 -6.13 5.21 4.79
CA GLU A 326 -5.66 3.93 4.28
C GLU A 326 -5.98 2.86 5.31
N LYS A 327 -6.95 2.02 4.99
CA LYS A 327 -7.38 0.88 5.78
C LYS A 327 -7.78 -0.24 4.85
N ILE A 328 -7.26 -1.43 5.09
CA ILE A 328 -7.70 -2.62 4.38
C ILE A 328 -8.85 -3.25 5.16
N LEU A 329 -9.92 -3.62 4.46
CA LEU A 329 -11.05 -4.36 5.03
C LEU A 329 -10.82 -5.84 4.78
N GLY A 330 -10.81 -6.64 5.86
CA GLY A 330 -10.75 -8.09 5.74
C GLY A 330 -12.10 -8.72 5.37
N GLU A 331 -12.13 -10.05 5.35
CA GLU A 331 -13.32 -10.84 5.07
C GLU A 331 -14.48 -10.44 6.00
N GLY A 332 -15.61 -10.08 5.39
CA GLY A 332 -16.82 -9.66 6.10
C GLY A 332 -16.73 -8.31 6.85
N GLU A 333 -15.58 -7.63 6.83
CA GLU A 333 -15.36 -6.40 7.58
C GLU A 333 -16.00 -5.18 6.88
N ASP A 334 -16.65 -4.33 7.68
CA ASP A 334 -17.20 -3.05 7.24
C ASP A 334 -16.29 -1.86 7.58
N VAL A 335 -16.48 -0.77 6.84
CA VAL A 335 -15.95 0.54 7.24
C VAL A 335 -16.52 0.90 8.62
N ARG A 336 -15.64 1.37 9.50
CA ARG A 336 -16.01 1.83 10.85
C ARG A 336 -16.87 3.09 10.76
N THR A 337 -18.17 2.95 11.00
CA THR A 337 -19.14 4.06 10.97
C THR A 337 -19.01 5.00 12.17
N ASP A 338 -18.29 4.59 13.22
CA ASP A 338 -18.01 5.39 14.40
C ASP A 338 -16.74 6.24 14.30
N TRP A 339 -16.04 6.18 13.16
CA TRP A 339 -14.88 7.02 12.86
C TRP A 339 -15.32 8.29 12.13
N PRO A 340 -14.81 9.47 12.51
CA PRO A 340 -15.24 10.72 11.90
C PRO A 340 -14.50 11.00 10.58
N VAL A 341 -14.59 10.07 9.63
CA VAL A 341 -13.91 10.09 8.32
C VAL A 341 -14.94 10.04 7.18
N ASP A 342 -14.54 10.47 5.99
CA ASP A 342 -15.37 10.39 4.79
C ASP A 342 -15.30 9.00 4.11
N GLY A 343 -14.27 8.20 4.43
CA GLY A 343 -14.16 6.79 4.02
C GLY A 343 -12.73 6.27 3.99
N THR A 344 -12.52 5.18 3.26
CA THR A 344 -11.20 4.58 3.01
C THR A 344 -10.58 5.11 1.71
N THR A 345 -9.35 4.67 1.41
CA THR A 345 -8.71 4.87 0.11
C THR A 345 -9.20 3.93 -1.00
N GLY A 346 -10.11 2.99 -0.71
CA GLY A 346 -10.87 2.29 -1.75
C GLY A 346 -10.36 0.96 -2.25
N TYR A 347 -9.49 0.25 -1.52
CA TYR A 347 -9.05 -1.09 -1.92
C TYR A 347 -10.22 -2.08 -2.00
N GLU A 348 -11.23 -1.91 -1.14
CA GLU A 348 -12.44 -2.73 -1.18
C GLU A 348 -13.21 -2.57 -2.50
N PHE A 349 -13.08 -1.42 -3.18
CA PHE A 349 -13.70 -1.23 -4.50
C PHE A 349 -13.07 -2.13 -5.57
N ILE A 350 -11.77 -2.44 -5.48
CA ILE A 350 -11.10 -3.39 -6.38
C ILE A 350 -11.68 -4.80 -6.18
N ARG A 351 -11.84 -5.21 -4.92
CA ARG A 351 -12.47 -6.49 -4.58
C ARG A 351 -13.90 -6.55 -5.10
N ASP A 352 -14.71 -5.52 -4.83
CA ASP A 352 -16.12 -5.49 -5.23
C ASP A 352 -16.28 -5.46 -6.76
N LEU A 353 -15.40 -4.76 -7.49
CA LEU A 353 -15.36 -4.79 -8.95
C LEU A 353 -15.07 -6.18 -9.52
N SER A 354 -14.30 -7.02 -8.81
CA SER A 354 -14.02 -8.38 -9.27
C SER A 354 -15.30 -9.20 -9.43
N GLY A 355 -16.33 -8.95 -8.61
CA GLY A 355 -17.65 -9.59 -8.73
C GLY A 355 -18.29 -9.37 -10.11
N LEU A 356 -18.02 -8.23 -10.75
CA LEU A 356 -18.56 -7.90 -12.07
C LEU A 356 -17.86 -8.64 -13.22
N PHE A 357 -16.55 -8.89 -13.12
CA PHE A 357 -15.74 -9.37 -14.24
C PHE A 357 -15.28 -10.83 -14.10
N VAL A 358 -15.15 -11.34 -12.88
CA VAL A 358 -14.68 -12.71 -12.61
C VAL A 358 -15.86 -13.68 -12.69
N SER A 359 -15.62 -14.86 -13.30
CA SER A 359 -16.58 -15.97 -13.26
C SER A 359 -16.85 -16.41 -11.82
N GLY A 360 -18.11 -16.65 -11.47
CA GLY A 360 -18.50 -17.20 -10.16
C GLY A 360 -18.04 -18.64 -9.91
N ASP A 361 -17.45 -19.30 -10.92
CA ASP A 361 -16.82 -20.61 -10.81
C ASP A 361 -15.40 -20.57 -11.40
N LEU A 362 -14.40 -20.95 -10.60
CA LEU A 362 -12.99 -21.11 -10.98
C LEU A 362 -12.52 -22.59 -10.88
N GLY A 363 -13.44 -23.55 -10.84
CA GLY A 363 -13.16 -24.96 -10.62
C GLY A 363 -12.22 -25.53 -11.68
N ARG A 364 -12.42 -25.18 -12.97
CA ARG A 364 -11.57 -25.68 -14.05
C ARG A 364 -10.14 -25.13 -13.97
N LEU A 365 -10.00 -23.84 -13.63
CA LEU A 365 -8.70 -23.20 -13.39
C LEU A 365 -8.02 -23.78 -12.16
N SER A 366 -8.76 -24.08 -11.09
CA SER A 366 -8.24 -24.74 -9.89
C SER A 366 -7.68 -26.13 -10.19
N VAL A 367 -8.40 -26.93 -10.97
CA VAL A 367 -7.94 -28.24 -11.45
C VAL A 367 -6.68 -28.08 -12.31
N GLY A 368 -6.72 -27.18 -13.29
CA GLY A 368 -5.59 -26.96 -14.20
C GLY A 368 -4.33 -26.45 -13.50
N TYR A 369 -4.46 -25.55 -12.53
CA TYR A 369 -3.36 -25.07 -11.70
C TYR A 369 -2.73 -26.20 -10.87
N ARG A 370 -3.55 -27.01 -10.20
CA ARG A 370 -3.07 -28.17 -9.42
C ARG A 370 -2.37 -29.21 -10.32
N ASP A 371 -2.95 -29.49 -11.49
CA ASP A 371 -2.37 -30.45 -12.44
C ASP A 371 -1.07 -29.91 -13.05
N PHE A 372 -0.96 -28.58 -13.24
CA PHE A 372 0.24 -27.94 -13.76
C PHE A 372 1.37 -27.96 -12.74
N THR A 373 1.12 -27.60 -11.48
CA THR A 373 2.13 -27.48 -10.43
C THR A 373 2.41 -28.78 -9.68
N SER A 374 1.58 -29.81 -9.89
CA SER A 374 1.60 -31.07 -9.14
C SER A 374 1.50 -30.89 -7.62
N THR A 375 0.97 -29.74 -7.15
CA THR A 375 0.80 -29.43 -5.74
C THR A 375 -0.66 -29.09 -5.44
N ALA A 376 -1.21 -29.72 -4.40
CA ALA A 376 -2.48 -29.28 -3.83
C ALA A 376 -2.19 -28.16 -2.83
N HIS A 377 -2.38 -26.91 -3.27
CA HIS A 377 -2.26 -25.75 -2.40
C HIS A 377 -3.61 -25.42 -1.78
N ASP A 378 -3.75 -25.66 -0.47
CA ASP A 378 -4.88 -25.18 0.31
C ASP A 378 -4.58 -23.78 0.85
N TYR A 379 -5.26 -22.77 0.33
CA TYR A 379 -5.00 -21.37 0.65
C TYR A 379 -5.19 -21.07 2.14
N ALA A 380 -6.22 -21.67 2.77
CA ALA A 380 -6.50 -21.46 4.18
C ALA A 380 -5.36 -22.00 5.07
N SER A 381 -4.94 -23.25 4.86
CA SER A 381 -3.81 -23.83 5.60
C SER A 381 -2.49 -23.14 5.28
N GLY A 382 -2.25 -22.76 4.03
CA GLY A 382 -1.07 -22.00 3.59
C GLY A 382 -0.97 -20.66 4.32
N THR A 383 -2.06 -19.90 4.32
CA THR A 383 -2.17 -18.62 5.04
C THR A 383 -1.87 -18.77 6.53
N LEU A 384 -2.44 -19.78 7.20
CA LEU A 384 -2.18 -20.03 8.63
C LEU A 384 -0.70 -20.35 8.88
N ALA A 385 -0.11 -21.24 8.09
CA ALA A 385 1.30 -21.60 8.21
C ALA A 385 2.22 -20.39 8.00
N VAL A 386 1.91 -19.52 7.03
CA VAL A 386 2.67 -18.29 6.79
C VAL A 386 2.50 -17.31 7.93
N LYS A 387 1.29 -17.06 8.45
CA LYS A 387 1.06 -16.19 9.60
C LYS A 387 1.85 -16.67 10.83
N ARG A 388 1.77 -17.95 11.18
CA ARG A 388 2.55 -18.56 12.28
C ARG A 388 4.05 -18.29 12.14
N ARG A 389 4.58 -18.50 10.92
CA ARG A 389 6.00 -18.27 10.62
C ARG A 389 6.37 -16.79 10.68
N THR A 390 5.58 -15.91 10.09
CA THR A 390 5.81 -14.46 10.09
C THR A 390 5.87 -13.93 11.51
N LEU A 391 4.92 -14.29 12.38
CA LEU A 391 4.93 -13.86 13.78
C LEU A 391 6.12 -14.44 14.55
N SER A 392 6.47 -15.71 14.31
CA SER A 392 7.56 -16.38 15.02
C SER A 392 8.97 -16.00 14.56
N PHE A 393 9.12 -15.53 13.31
CA PHE A 393 10.43 -15.31 12.68
C PHE A 393 10.66 -13.85 12.29
N ASN A 394 9.77 -13.24 11.51
CA ASN A 394 9.93 -11.87 11.01
C ASN A 394 9.62 -10.85 12.11
N LEU A 395 8.58 -11.10 12.90
CA LEU A 395 8.10 -10.26 14.00
C LEU A 395 8.49 -10.84 15.38
N ALA A 396 9.64 -11.50 15.46
CA ALA A 396 10.06 -12.22 16.66
C ALA A 396 10.33 -11.27 17.86
N ALA A 397 10.78 -10.04 17.60
CA ALA A 397 10.94 -9.00 18.61
C ALA A 397 9.58 -8.58 19.22
N GLU A 398 8.58 -8.37 18.36
CA GLU A 398 7.22 -8.03 18.75
C GLU A 398 6.55 -9.18 19.53
N LEU A 399 6.69 -10.42 19.05
CA LEU A 399 6.20 -11.60 19.77
C LEU A 399 6.85 -11.75 21.15
N ARG A 400 8.17 -11.58 21.27
CA ARG A 400 8.84 -11.64 22.59
C ARG A 400 8.26 -10.60 23.54
N SER A 401 8.04 -9.37 23.07
CA SER A 401 7.46 -8.30 23.87
C SER A 401 6.05 -8.66 24.36
N LEU A 402 5.19 -9.17 23.47
CA LEU A 402 3.84 -9.62 23.81
C LEU A 402 3.85 -10.78 24.83
N VAL A 403 4.74 -11.75 24.66
CA VAL A 403 4.91 -12.85 25.61
C VAL A 403 5.30 -12.32 26.98
N ALA A 404 6.31 -11.45 27.06
CA ALA A 404 6.77 -10.86 28.32
C ALA A 404 5.64 -10.08 29.02
N MET A 405 4.87 -9.28 28.28
CA MET A 405 3.73 -8.54 28.81
C MET A 405 2.61 -9.46 29.34
N ALA A 406 2.21 -10.47 28.56
CA ALA A 406 1.16 -11.41 28.96
C ALA A 406 1.58 -12.29 30.14
N THR A 407 2.83 -12.78 30.17
CA THR A 407 3.37 -13.54 31.31
C THR A 407 3.40 -12.68 32.58
N ALA A 408 3.77 -11.40 32.50
CA ALA A 408 3.73 -10.52 33.67
C ALA A 408 2.31 -10.28 34.23
N VAL A 409 1.27 -10.35 33.37
CA VAL A 409 -0.13 -10.36 33.80
C VAL A 409 -0.50 -11.70 34.42
N ALA A 410 -0.08 -12.81 33.81
CA ALA A 410 -0.35 -14.17 34.27
C ALA A 410 0.20 -14.42 35.68
N GLU A 411 1.45 -14.01 35.93
CA GLU A 411 2.15 -14.19 37.20
C GLU A 411 1.54 -13.41 38.38
N ALA A 412 0.75 -12.38 38.08
CA ALA A 412 0.16 -11.49 39.07
C ALA A 412 -1.16 -12.00 39.67
N ASP A 413 -1.78 -13.03 39.08
CA ASP A 413 -3.02 -13.64 39.56
C ASP A 413 -2.82 -15.14 39.85
N LEU A 414 -3.34 -15.61 40.99
CA LEU A 414 -3.25 -17.00 41.41
C LEU A 414 -3.89 -17.98 40.42
N SER A 415 -4.97 -17.58 39.72
CA SER A 415 -5.66 -18.48 38.79
C SER A 415 -4.97 -18.62 37.43
N THR A 416 -4.04 -17.73 37.09
CA THR A 416 -3.34 -17.72 35.80
C THR A 416 -1.83 -17.95 35.93
N ARG A 417 -1.32 -18.10 37.16
CA ARG A 417 0.12 -18.15 37.47
C ARG A 417 0.86 -19.32 36.82
N ASP A 418 0.15 -20.39 36.49
CA ASP A 418 0.72 -21.58 35.86
C ASP A 418 0.85 -21.45 34.32
N PHE A 419 0.34 -20.37 33.71
CA PHE A 419 0.60 -20.07 32.30
C PHE A 419 2.04 -19.58 32.11
N GLY A 420 2.95 -20.54 31.88
CA GLY A 420 4.34 -20.26 31.55
C GLY A 420 4.52 -19.55 30.20
N ALA A 421 5.70 -18.97 29.99
CA ALA A 421 6.02 -18.17 28.80
C ALA A 421 5.84 -18.93 27.47
N ASP A 422 6.12 -20.24 27.44
CA ASP A 422 5.96 -21.04 26.22
C ASP A 422 4.47 -21.28 25.87
N ALA A 423 3.63 -21.59 26.86
CA ALA A 423 2.19 -21.73 26.68
C ALA A 423 1.56 -20.42 26.17
N VAL A 424 1.95 -19.29 26.77
CA VAL A 424 1.53 -17.94 26.34
C VAL A 424 2.02 -17.67 24.91
N ARG A 425 3.27 -18.00 24.58
CA ARG A 425 3.83 -17.82 23.24
C ARG A 425 3.05 -18.61 22.18
N MET A 426 2.78 -19.88 22.42
CA MET A 426 2.02 -20.72 21.48
C MET A 426 0.58 -20.21 21.34
N ALA A 427 -0.07 -19.83 22.45
CA ALA A 427 -1.41 -19.25 22.41
C ALA A 427 -1.47 -17.94 21.61
N LEU A 428 -0.49 -17.05 21.78
CA LEU A 428 -0.38 -15.82 21.00
C LEU A 428 -0.21 -16.08 19.51
N ILE A 429 0.66 -17.02 19.13
CA ILE A 429 0.91 -17.38 17.73
C ILE A 429 -0.37 -17.87 17.07
N GLU A 430 -1.02 -18.83 17.70
CA GLU A 430 -2.24 -19.45 17.17
C GLU A 430 -3.41 -18.46 17.14
N PHE A 431 -3.63 -17.73 18.23
CA PHE A 431 -4.69 -16.73 18.29
C PHE A 431 -4.53 -15.66 17.20
N ALA A 432 -3.32 -15.09 17.05
CA ALA A 432 -3.07 -14.07 16.04
C ALA A 432 -3.15 -14.62 14.59
N ALA A 433 -2.74 -15.87 14.36
CA ALA A 433 -2.80 -16.47 13.03
C ALA A 433 -4.24 -16.66 12.51
N HIS A 434 -5.22 -16.84 13.41
CA HIS A 434 -6.62 -17.06 13.05
C HIS A 434 -7.45 -15.79 12.80
N PHE A 435 -6.85 -14.60 12.89
CA PHE A 435 -7.49 -13.36 12.45
C PHE A 435 -7.73 -13.36 10.94
N THR A 436 -8.95 -12.99 10.53
CA THR A 436 -9.35 -12.74 9.13
C THR A 436 -9.37 -11.24 8.81
N THR A 437 -9.41 -10.38 9.83
CA THR A 437 -9.22 -8.92 9.74
C THR A 437 -7.79 -8.54 10.11
N TYR A 438 -7.38 -7.31 9.79
CA TYR A 438 -6.02 -6.82 10.11
C TYR A 438 -5.83 -6.65 11.62
N ARG A 439 -6.83 -6.12 12.32
CA ARG A 439 -6.80 -5.93 13.77
C ARG A 439 -8.21 -5.71 14.33
N THR A 440 -8.29 -5.71 15.66
CA THR A 440 -9.41 -5.17 16.42
C THR A 440 -9.15 -3.71 16.82
N TYR A 441 -10.21 -3.03 17.30
CA TYR A 441 -10.22 -1.61 17.68
C TYR A 441 -10.71 -1.38 19.12
N ILE A 442 -10.14 -2.15 20.05
CA ILE A 442 -10.30 -1.99 21.49
C ILE A 442 -9.61 -0.69 21.92
N SER A 443 -10.36 0.15 22.62
CA SER A 443 -9.93 1.47 23.09
C SER A 443 -10.11 1.59 24.61
N PRO A 444 -9.63 2.67 25.25
CA PRO A 444 -9.93 2.95 26.65
C PRO A 444 -11.45 3.02 26.96
N GLY A 445 -12.28 3.26 25.95
CA GLY A 445 -13.75 3.22 26.04
C GLY A 445 -14.36 1.81 26.12
N GLY A 446 -13.55 0.76 26.04
CA GLY A 446 -13.98 -0.64 26.10
C GLY A 446 -13.94 -1.34 24.73
N VAL A 447 -14.45 -2.58 24.72
CA VAL A 447 -14.55 -3.43 23.53
C VAL A 447 -15.93 -3.23 22.88
N SER A 448 -15.97 -3.01 21.57
CA SER A 448 -17.23 -2.95 20.82
C SER A 448 -17.84 -4.35 20.65
N THR A 449 -19.14 -4.45 20.34
CA THR A 449 -19.77 -5.75 20.03
C THR A 449 -19.13 -6.41 18.82
N VAL A 450 -18.83 -5.63 17.77
CA VAL A 450 -18.15 -6.12 16.56
C VAL A 450 -16.78 -6.71 16.89
N ASP A 451 -15.99 -6.03 17.72
CA ASP A 451 -14.66 -6.51 18.11
C ASP A 451 -14.76 -7.74 19.04
N LEU A 452 -15.78 -7.82 19.90
CA LEU A 452 -16.05 -9.02 20.71
C LEU A 452 -16.37 -10.24 19.82
N ASP A 453 -17.26 -10.08 18.84
CA ASP A 453 -17.64 -11.16 17.92
C ASP A 453 -16.41 -11.67 17.14
N VAL A 454 -15.53 -10.76 16.71
CA VAL A 454 -14.24 -11.13 16.08
C VAL A 454 -13.37 -11.94 17.04
N LEU A 455 -13.16 -11.47 18.27
CA LEU A 455 -12.33 -12.17 19.26
C LEU A 455 -12.87 -13.56 19.59
N GLU A 456 -14.18 -13.70 19.74
CA GLU A 456 -14.84 -14.98 20.02
C GLU A 456 -14.71 -15.96 18.84
N ALA A 457 -14.92 -15.49 17.61
CA ALA A 457 -14.75 -16.30 16.41
C ALA A 457 -13.30 -16.75 16.22
N VAL A 458 -12.33 -15.85 16.45
CA VAL A 458 -10.89 -16.18 16.40
C VAL A 458 -10.54 -17.21 17.49
N ALA A 459 -11.02 -17.01 18.73
CA ALA A 459 -10.78 -17.93 19.83
C ALA A 459 -11.33 -19.32 19.52
N HIS A 460 -12.55 -19.40 18.97
CA HIS A 460 -13.16 -20.66 18.58
C HIS A 460 -12.31 -21.39 17.53
N ARG A 461 -11.87 -20.70 16.47
CA ARG A 461 -11.02 -21.29 15.43
C ARG A 461 -9.66 -21.74 15.98
N ALA A 462 -9.02 -20.91 16.81
CA ALA A 462 -7.72 -21.23 17.41
C ALA A 462 -7.79 -22.44 18.34
N LYS A 463 -8.86 -22.61 19.12
CA LYS A 463 -9.06 -23.81 19.95
C LYS A 463 -9.35 -25.06 19.11
N ALA A 464 -10.05 -24.90 17.99
CA ALA A 464 -10.38 -26.01 17.09
C ALA A 464 -9.15 -26.55 16.33
N SER A 465 -8.08 -25.76 16.16
CA SER A 465 -6.86 -26.18 15.45
C SER A 465 -6.08 -27.29 16.16
N ARG A 466 -6.22 -27.40 17.49
CA ARG A 466 -5.49 -28.36 18.36
C ARG A 466 -3.96 -28.23 18.31
N GLU A 467 -3.45 -27.06 17.93
CA GLU A 467 -2.02 -26.74 17.96
C GLU A 467 -1.54 -26.29 19.35
N ILE A 468 -2.47 -26.14 20.31
CA ILE A 468 -2.22 -25.77 21.70
C ILE A 468 -2.71 -26.89 22.60
N GLU A 469 -1.89 -27.27 23.57
CA GLU A 469 -2.22 -28.32 24.55
C GLU A 469 -3.35 -27.89 25.51
N ASP A 470 -3.25 -26.68 26.08
CA ASP A 470 -4.27 -26.11 26.96
C ASP A 470 -4.99 -24.91 26.32
N SER A 471 -6.24 -25.14 25.91
CA SER A 471 -7.11 -24.09 25.36
C SER A 471 -7.41 -22.94 26.33
N ALA A 472 -7.21 -23.12 27.65
CA ALA A 472 -7.39 -22.07 28.64
C ALA A 472 -6.36 -20.93 28.47
N ALA A 473 -5.21 -21.21 27.84
CA ALA A 473 -4.25 -20.16 27.49
C ALA A 473 -4.82 -19.18 26.44
N ILE A 474 -5.67 -19.66 25.51
CA ILE A 474 -6.39 -18.78 24.56
C ILE A 474 -7.42 -17.94 25.31
N ASP A 475 -8.18 -18.54 26.23
CA ASP A 475 -9.14 -17.80 27.06
C ASP A 475 -8.46 -16.73 27.89
N PHE A 476 -7.25 -17.01 28.38
CA PHE A 476 -6.43 -16.04 29.08
C PHE A 476 -6.06 -14.86 28.17
N ILE A 477 -5.57 -15.09 26.95
CA ILE A 477 -5.29 -13.99 26.00
C ILE A 477 -6.55 -13.16 25.73
N VAL A 478 -7.70 -13.80 25.51
CA VAL A 478 -8.97 -13.10 25.32
C VAL A 478 -9.37 -12.31 26.56
N SER A 479 -9.10 -12.81 27.77
CA SER A 479 -9.36 -12.09 29.03
C SER A 479 -8.55 -10.81 29.15
N ILE A 480 -7.27 -10.83 28.76
CA ILE A 480 -6.42 -9.62 28.71
C ILE A 480 -7.01 -8.64 27.69
N LEU A 481 -7.31 -9.11 26.48
CA LEU A 481 -7.83 -8.27 25.39
C LEU A 481 -9.15 -7.59 25.76
N THR A 482 -10.01 -8.31 26.47
CA THR A 482 -11.32 -7.81 26.91
C THR A 482 -11.28 -7.05 28.24
N GLY A 483 -10.10 -6.84 28.82
CA GLY A 483 -9.92 -6.15 30.10
C GLY A 483 -10.51 -6.90 31.30
N ARG A 484 -10.81 -8.20 31.15
CA ARG A 484 -11.30 -9.10 32.20
C ARG A 484 -10.15 -9.61 33.06
N VAL A 485 -9.41 -8.67 33.65
CA VAL A 485 -8.27 -8.91 34.54
C VAL A 485 -8.50 -8.21 35.88
N PRO A 486 -7.80 -8.60 36.97
CA PRO A 486 -7.85 -7.87 38.23
C PRO A 486 -7.54 -6.38 38.06
N GLY A 487 -8.17 -5.54 38.89
CA GLY A 487 -8.03 -4.08 38.80
C GLY A 487 -6.57 -3.59 38.80
N SER A 488 -5.69 -4.27 39.55
CA SER A 488 -4.25 -3.97 39.62
C SER A 488 -3.48 -4.23 38.32
N GLN A 489 -4.05 -5.01 37.39
CA GLN A 489 -3.41 -5.37 36.12
C GLN A 489 -3.98 -4.63 34.90
N LYS A 490 -5.01 -3.79 35.07
CA LYS A 490 -5.69 -3.11 33.96
C LYS A 490 -4.77 -2.27 33.08
N GLU A 491 -3.81 -1.58 33.68
CA GLU A 491 -2.83 -0.76 32.93
C GLU A 491 -1.90 -1.64 32.07
N ARG A 492 -1.37 -2.74 32.64
CA ARG A 492 -0.56 -3.70 31.89
C ARG A 492 -1.34 -4.37 30.77
N ALA A 493 -2.60 -4.72 31.03
CA ALA A 493 -3.49 -5.28 30.01
C ALA A 493 -3.77 -4.28 28.88
N ALA A 494 -3.97 -2.99 29.18
CA ALA A 494 -4.15 -1.95 28.17
C ALA A 494 -2.90 -1.75 27.29
N ALA A 495 -1.71 -1.79 27.89
CA ALA A 495 -0.45 -1.75 27.14
C ALA A 495 -0.30 -2.97 26.23
N PHE A 496 -0.62 -4.17 26.73
CA PHE A 496 -0.64 -5.40 25.93
C PHE A 496 -1.64 -5.31 24.77
N VAL A 497 -2.88 -4.85 25.01
CA VAL A 497 -3.92 -4.67 23.97
C VAL A 497 -3.40 -3.76 22.86
N THR A 498 -2.82 -2.62 23.24
CA THR A 498 -2.26 -1.67 22.28
C THR A 498 -1.19 -2.34 21.40
N LYS A 499 -0.21 -3.00 22.03
CA LYS A 499 0.87 -3.68 21.32
C LYS A 499 0.35 -4.81 20.43
N PHE A 500 -0.61 -5.60 20.92
CA PHE A 500 -1.21 -6.72 20.19
C PHE A 500 -1.88 -6.22 18.91
N GLN A 501 -2.74 -5.21 19.01
CA GLN A 501 -3.44 -4.65 17.86
C GLN A 501 -2.50 -3.94 16.87
N GLN A 502 -1.41 -3.35 17.35
CA GLN A 502 -0.33 -2.80 16.49
C GLN A 502 0.55 -3.88 15.84
N THR A 503 0.43 -5.15 16.26
CA THR A 503 1.20 -6.29 15.71
C THR A 503 0.40 -7.10 14.71
N THR A 504 -0.91 -7.28 14.91
CA THR A 504 -1.74 -8.11 14.02
C THR A 504 -1.91 -7.53 12.62
N GLY A 505 -1.94 -6.19 12.48
CA GLY A 505 -2.01 -5.53 11.17
C GLY A 505 -0.77 -5.84 10.31
N PRO A 506 0.45 -5.55 10.80
CA PRO A 506 1.70 -6.00 10.17
C PRO A 506 1.76 -7.50 9.89
N LEU A 507 1.28 -8.33 10.81
CA LEU A 507 1.23 -9.78 10.61
C LEU A 507 0.39 -10.14 9.38
N MET A 508 -0.82 -9.57 9.26
CA MET A 508 -1.70 -9.80 8.12
C MET A 508 -1.03 -9.36 6.81
N ALA A 509 -0.55 -8.13 6.73
CA ALA A 509 0.07 -7.58 5.52
C ALA A 509 1.28 -8.42 5.06
N LYS A 510 2.21 -8.71 5.98
CA LYS A 510 3.45 -9.42 5.63
C LYS A 510 3.23 -10.90 5.34
N ALA A 511 2.25 -11.54 5.98
CA ALA A 511 1.94 -12.93 5.74
C ALA A 511 1.09 -13.14 4.48
N VAL A 512 0.03 -12.34 4.29
CA VAL A 512 -0.91 -12.53 3.19
C VAL A 512 -0.43 -11.81 1.94
N GLU A 513 -0.35 -10.48 1.99
CA GLU A 513 -0.09 -9.66 0.80
C GLU A 513 1.33 -9.85 0.24
N ASP A 514 2.32 -9.96 1.13
CA ASP A 514 3.73 -10.00 0.76
C ASP A 514 4.33 -11.41 0.81
N THR A 515 3.53 -12.45 1.04
CA THR A 515 4.04 -13.83 1.01
C THR A 515 3.03 -14.77 0.37
N GLU A 516 1.85 -14.95 0.93
CA GLU A 516 0.89 -15.95 0.43
C GLU A 516 0.37 -15.62 -0.97
N PHE A 517 0.15 -14.34 -1.29
CA PHE A 517 -0.17 -13.88 -2.64
C PHE A 517 0.88 -14.20 -3.70
N TYR A 518 2.10 -14.55 -3.30
CA TYR A 518 3.18 -14.99 -4.19
C TYR A 518 3.38 -16.51 -4.16
N ARG A 519 2.67 -17.23 -3.28
CA ARG A 519 2.70 -18.70 -3.14
C ARG A 519 1.47 -19.38 -3.71
N PHE A 520 0.32 -18.72 -3.68
CA PHE A 520 -0.93 -19.24 -4.24
C PHE A 520 -1.22 -18.54 -5.57
N ASN A 521 -0.57 -18.99 -6.65
CA ASN A 521 -0.71 -18.32 -7.95
C ASN A 521 -1.83 -18.91 -8.83
N ARG A 522 -2.82 -19.61 -8.24
CA ARG A 522 -4.00 -20.14 -8.97
C ARG A 522 -4.55 -19.11 -9.96
N PHE A 523 -4.81 -17.90 -9.45
CA PHE A 523 -5.31 -16.80 -10.25
C PHE A 523 -4.86 -15.45 -9.70
N ILE A 524 -3.75 -14.92 -10.21
CA ILE A 524 -3.06 -13.76 -9.61
C ILE A 524 -3.84 -12.45 -9.70
N ALA A 525 -4.92 -12.41 -10.49
CA ALA A 525 -5.80 -11.26 -10.60
C ALA A 525 -6.55 -10.97 -9.28
N LEU A 526 -6.75 -12.00 -8.45
CA LEU A 526 -7.36 -11.88 -7.11
C LEU A 526 -6.33 -11.65 -6.00
N ASN A 527 -5.04 -11.83 -6.30
CA ASN A 527 -3.93 -11.60 -5.37
C ASN A 527 -3.58 -10.11 -5.32
N GLU A 528 -4.51 -9.29 -4.86
CA GLU A 528 -4.39 -7.83 -4.79
C GLU A 528 -4.58 -7.35 -3.36
N VAL A 529 -4.02 -6.20 -3.00
CA VAL A 529 -4.19 -5.60 -1.66
C VAL A 529 -5.68 -5.48 -1.32
N GLY A 530 -6.10 -6.12 -0.21
CA GLY A 530 -7.51 -6.25 0.17
C GLY A 530 -8.32 -7.32 -0.57
N GLY A 531 -7.68 -8.12 -1.41
CA GLY A 531 -8.27 -9.24 -2.13
C GLY A 531 -8.36 -10.51 -1.30
N GLU A 532 -9.29 -11.39 -1.68
CA GLU A 532 -9.58 -12.67 -1.03
C GLU A 532 -9.44 -13.80 -2.07
N PRO A 533 -8.22 -14.31 -2.34
CA PRO A 533 -7.94 -15.19 -3.48
C PRO A 533 -8.73 -16.50 -3.54
N ASP A 534 -9.31 -16.94 -2.42
CA ASP A 534 -10.08 -18.17 -2.32
C ASP A 534 -11.59 -17.96 -2.12
N ASP A 535 -12.04 -16.73 -1.82
CA ASP A 535 -13.46 -16.39 -1.79
C ASP A 535 -13.89 -15.76 -3.12
N VAL A 536 -14.50 -16.56 -3.99
CA VAL A 536 -14.99 -16.09 -5.28
C VAL A 536 -16.48 -15.75 -5.15
N GLN A 537 -16.79 -14.60 -4.56
CA GLN A 537 -18.13 -14.01 -4.65
C GLN A 537 -18.31 -13.32 -6.00
N GLY A 538 -18.42 -14.13 -7.06
CA GLY A 538 -18.61 -13.66 -8.43
C GLY A 538 -20.07 -13.40 -8.77
N GLY A 539 -20.31 -12.54 -9.77
CA GLY A 539 -21.62 -12.28 -10.34
C GLY A 539 -22.04 -10.81 -10.28
N ILE A 540 -22.90 -10.43 -11.23
CA ILE A 540 -23.46 -9.08 -11.35
C ILE A 540 -24.27 -8.72 -10.09
N GLU A 541 -24.99 -9.70 -9.51
CA GLU A 541 -25.75 -9.52 -8.27
C GLU A 541 -24.84 -9.20 -7.08
N ALA A 542 -23.71 -9.89 -6.94
CA ALA A 542 -22.74 -9.65 -5.87
C ALA A 542 -22.17 -8.23 -5.96
N PHE A 543 -21.83 -7.78 -7.17
CA PHE A 543 -21.41 -6.39 -7.41
C PHE A 543 -22.50 -5.38 -7.00
N HIS A 544 -23.76 -5.62 -7.37
CA HIS A 544 -24.86 -4.72 -7.01
C HIS A 544 -25.11 -4.64 -5.49
N GLU A 545 -25.03 -5.76 -4.77
CA GLU A 545 -25.14 -5.75 -3.31
C GLU A 545 -23.98 -5.03 -2.64
N ALA A 546 -22.76 -5.21 -3.15
CA ALA A 546 -21.59 -4.45 -2.67
C ALA A 546 -21.76 -2.94 -2.89
N MET A 547 -22.28 -2.52 -4.04
CA MET A 547 -22.54 -1.10 -4.33
C MET A 547 -23.64 -0.50 -3.43
N LYS A 548 -24.71 -1.26 -3.13
CA LYS A 548 -25.72 -0.83 -2.14
C LYS A 548 -25.11 -0.67 -0.75
N ARG A 549 -24.33 -1.65 -0.30
CA ARG A 549 -23.62 -1.59 0.99
C ARG A 549 -22.70 -0.38 1.06
N ARG A 550 -21.93 -0.13 0.00
CA ARG A 550 -21.05 1.04 -0.13
C ARG A 550 -21.81 2.37 -0.07
N GLN A 551 -22.93 2.49 -0.79
CA GLN A 551 -23.79 3.69 -0.74
C GLN A 551 -24.33 3.95 0.68
N ALA A 552 -24.64 2.90 1.42
CA ALA A 552 -25.17 3.02 2.79
C ALA A 552 -24.10 3.37 3.82
N LEU A 553 -22.91 2.79 3.71
CA LEU A 553 -21.88 2.86 4.77
C LEU A 553 -20.80 3.92 4.51
N ALA A 554 -20.38 4.09 3.26
CA ALA A 554 -19.25 4.96 2.90
C ALA A 554 -19.40 5.57 1.49
N PRO A 555 -20.46 6.37 1.23
CA PRO A 555 -20.73 6.94 -0.11
C PRO A 555 -19.67 7.95 -0.58
N ARG A 556 -18.79 8.38 0.33
CA ARG A 556 -17.69 9.31 0.07
C ARG A 556 -16.31 8.66 0.15
N ALA A 557 -16.20 7.34 0.34
CA ALA A 557 -14.91 6.66 0.23
C ALA A 557 -14.35 6.78 -1.19
N LEU A 558 -13.02 6.75 -1.33
CA LEU A 558 -12.40 6.68 -2.64
C LEU A 558 -12.69 5.33 -3.28
N SER A 559 -12.89 5.32 -4.60
CA SER A 559 -13.09 4.13 -5.43
C SER A 559 -11.83 3.97 -6.27
N ALA A 560 -10.82 3.32 -5.68
CA ALA A 560 -9.53 3.10 -6.33
C ALA A 560 -9.58 1.89 -7.25
N THR A 561 -8.94 2.00 -8.41
CA THR A 561 -8.63 0.86 -9.29
C THR A 561 -7.13 0.68 -9.48
N ALA A 562 -6.29 1.65 -9.13
CA ALA A 562 -4.85 1.48 -9.09
C ALA A 562 -4.31 2.38 -7.98
N THR A 563 -3.21 1.98 -7.35
CA THR A 563 -2.49 2.80 -6.38
C THR A 563 -0.98 2.57 -6.54
N HIS A 564 -0.19 3.28 -5.76
CA HIS A 564 1.26 3.05 -5.68
C HIS A 564 1.63 1.74 -4.97
N ASP A 565 0.66 1.04 -4.36
CA ASP A 565 0.87 -0.21 -3.60
C ASP A 565 0.11 -1.41 -4.17
N THR A 566 -0.80 -1.21 -5.15
CA THR A 566 -1.44 -2.32 -5.85
C THR A 566 -0.38 -3.20 -6.51
N LYS A 567 -0.53 -4.51 -6.40
CA LYS A 567 0.39 -5.51 -6.91
C LYS A 567 0.43 -5.58 -8.43
N ARG A 568 -0.59 -5.03 -9.11
CA ARG A 568 -0.67 -4.90 -10.58
C ARG A 568 -1.38 -3.61 -10.97
N GLY A 569 -1.20 -3.17 -12.23
CA GLY A 569 -1.94 -2.07 -12.82
C GLY A 569 -3.40 -2.41 -13.09
N GLU A 570 -4.26 -1.39 -13.20
CA GLU A 570 -5.72 -1.60 -13.32
C GLU A 570 -6.12 -2.33 -14.60
N ASP A 571 -5.41 -2.10 -15.70
CA ASP A 571 -5.71 -2.73 -16.99
C ASP A 571 -5.02 -4.10 -17.13
N ALA A 572 -3.90 -4.30 -16.43
CA ALA A 572 -3.32 -5.63 -16.29
C ALA A 572 -4.29 -6.57 -15.53
N ARG A 573 -4.88 -6.11 -14.42
CA ARG A 573 -5.83 -6.94 -13.66
C ARG A 573 -7.12 -7.23 -14.40
N ILE A 574 -7.75 -6.21 -15.01
CA ILE A 574 -9.02 -6.39 -15.72
C ILE A 574 -8.87 -7.35 -16.91
N ARG A 575 -7.72 -7.32 -17.59
CA ARG A 575 -7.37 -8.30 -18.63
C ARG A 575 -7.26 -9.71 -18.05
N LEU A 576 -6.61 -9.86 -16.90
CA LEU A 576 -6.49 -11.16 -16.26
C LEU A 576 -7.83 -11.72 -15.79
N TYR A 577 -8.79 -10.89 -15.36
CA TYR A 577 -10.16 -11.34 -15.07
C TYR A 577 -10.78 -12.13 -16.24
N GLY A 578 -10.44 -11.79 -17.49
CA GLY A 578 -10.86 -12.51 -18.67
C GLY A 578 -10.45 -13.99 -18.71
N ILE A 579 -9.34 -14.39 -18.06
CA ILE A 579 -8.91 -15.80 -17.97
C ILE A 579 -9.99 -16.66 -17.29
N SER A 580 -10.72 -16.10 -16.31
CA SER A 580 -11.80 -16.81 -15.61
C SER A 580 -12.95 -17.23 -16.54
N LYS A 581 -13.08 -16.61 -17.72
CA LYS A 581 -14.11 -16.90 -18.73
C LYS A 581 -13.63 -17.87 -19.82
N VAL A 582 -12.33 -18.19 -19.86
CA VAL A 582 -11.69 -19.10 -20.85
C VAL A 582 -10.73 -20.10 -20.17
N GLN A 583 -11.16 -20.65 -19.04
CA GLN A 583 -10.31 -21.45 -18.14
C GLN A 583 -9.69 -22.68 -18.85
N ASP A 584 -10.48 -23.39 -19.66
CA ASP A 584 -10.00 -24.55 -20.44
C ASP A 584 -8.88 -24.16 -21.42
N ASP A 585 -9.13 -23.14 -22.24
CA ASP A 585 -8.18 -22.66 -23.24
C ASP A 585 -6.88 -22.19 -22.56
N TRP A 586 -6.98 -21.49 -21.42
CA TRP A 586 -5.82 -21.07 -20.65
C TRP A 586 -4.99 -22.26 -20.15
N CYS A 587 -5.64 -23.28 -19.56
CA CYS A 587 -4.94 -24.45 -19.04
C CYS A 587 -4.26 -25.25 -20.16
N CYS A 588 -4.92 -25.39 -21.30
CA CYS A 588 -4.35 -26.02 -22.49
C CYS A 588 -3.15 -25.22 -23.03
N ALA A 589 -3.28 -23.90 -23.10
CA ALA A 589 -2.21 -23.00 -23.54
C ALA A 589 -0.99 -23.08 -22.62
N ALA A 590 -1.17 -22.98 -21.29
CA ALA A 590 -0.09 -23.06 -20.32
C ALA A 590 0.72 -24.36 -20.43
N ASN A 591 0.03 -25.51 -20.57
CA ASN A 591 0.70 -26.81 -20.76
C ASN A 591 1.49 -26.88 -22.08
N ARG A 592 0.91 -26.33 -23.15
CA ARG A 592 1.57 -26.25 -24.45
C ARG A 592 2.81 -25.37 -24.40
N TRP A 593 2.72 -24.19 -23.78
CA TRP A 593 3.84 -23.26 -23.59
C TRP A 593 4.97 -23.89 -22.79
N ARG A 594 4.66 -24.58 -21.68
CA ARG A 594 5.63 -25.37 -20.93
C ARG A 594 6.35 -26.38 -21.84
N GLY A 595 5.60 -27.13 -22.65
CA GLY A 595 6.18 -28.09 -23.60
C GLY A 595 7.12 -27.44 -24.63
N VAL A 596 6.76 -26.27 -25.17
CA VAL A 596 7.61 -25.52 -26.13
C VAL A 596 8.88 -25.00 -25.45
N LEU A 597 8.79 -24.44 -24.25
CA LEU A 597 9.93 -23.95 -23.48
C LEU A 597 10.89 -25.09 -23.06
N SER A 598 10.36 -26.26 -22.75
CA SER A 598 11.17 -27.47 -22.53
C SER A 598 11.86 -27.93 -23.81
N ALA A 599 11.17 -27.97 -24.95
CA ALA A 599 11.73 -28.44 -26.22
C ALA A 599 12.81 -27.51 -26.80
N THR A 600 12.75 -26.21 -26.48
CA THR A 600 13.70 -25.19 -26.92
C THR A 600 14.93 -25.07 -26.02
N ASN A 601 15.09 -25.97 -25.02
CA ASN A 601 16.16 -25.91 -24.02
C ASN A 601 16.22 -24.57 -23.25
N VAL A 602 15.12 -23.81 -23.17
CA VAL A 602 15.00 -22.71 -22.20
C VAL A 602 14.96 -23.28 -20.77
N ILE A 603 14.46 -24.50 -20.63
CA ILE A 603 14.47 -25.30 -19.41
C ILE A 603 15.52 -26.41 -19.58
N THR A 604 16.78 -26.14 -19.24
CA THR A 604 17.83 -27.17 -19.26
C THR A 604 17.99 -27.81 -17.88
N SER A 605 17.69 -29.11 -17.77
CA SER A 605 17.91 -30.02 -16.61
C SER A 605 16.91 -29.93 -15.44
N ASP A 606 17.00 -30.89 -14.51
CA ASP A 606 16.24 -31.02 -13.25
C ASP A 606 16.33 -29.78 -12.31
N GLU A 607 17.00 -28.70 -12.76
CA GLU A 607 17.19 -27.42 -12.09
C GLU A 607 16.47 -26.23 -12.76
N GLY A 608 15.49 -26.47 -13.64
CA GLY A 608 14.66 -25.43 -14.27
C GLY A 608 13.88 -24.52 -13.31
N LEU A 609 13.21 -23.49 -13.85
CA LEU A 609 12.26 -22.69 -13.08
C LEU A 609 11.12 -23.59 -12.58
N ASP A 610 10.75 -23.51 -11.29
CA ASP A 610 9.69 -24.36 -10.74
C ASP A 610 8.32 -24.07 -11.39
N ASP A 611 7.44 -25.06 -11.38
CA ASP A 611 6.14 -24.97 -12.04
C ASP A 611 5.28 -23.81 -11.51
N GLU A 612 5.40 -23.48 -10.22
CA GLU A 612 4.70 -22.35 -9.60
C GLU A 612 5.15 -21.03 -10.23
N ALA A 613 6.48 -20.82 -10.35
CA ALA A 613 7.04 -19.65 -10.99
C ALA A 613 6.77 -19.59 -12.51
N GLN A 614 6.70 -20.73 -13.22
CA GLN A 614 6.28 -20.74 -14.62
C GLN A 614 4.80 -20.34 -14.80
N TRP A 615 3.92 -20.86 -13.95
CA TRP A 615 2.49 -20.50 -13.97
C TRP A 615 2.27 -19.01 -13.66
N LEU A 616 3.02 -18.49 -12.68
CA LEU A 616 3.06 -17.06 -12.36
C LEU A 616 3.56 -16.24 -13.56
N PHE A 617 4.64 -16.67 -14.20
CA PHE A 617 5.22 -15.99 -15.35
C PHE A 617 4.21 -15.83 -16.49
N PHE A 618 3.47 -16.88 -16.85
CA PHE A 618 2.47 -16.80 -17.93
C PHE A 618 1.37 -15.79 -17.62
N GLN A 619 0.84 -15.77 -16.40
CA GLN A 619 -0.17 -14.79 -16.00
C GLN A 619 0.42 -13.38 -15.94
N ALA A 620 1.60 -13.19 -15.35
CA ALA A 620 2.24 -11.88 -15.28
C ALA A 620 2.50 -11.31 -16.69
N LEU A 621 2.95 -12.16 -17.62
CA LEU A 621 3.13 -11.81 -19.02
C LEU A 621 1.80 -11.43 -19.67
N ALA A 622 0.73 -12.22 -19.45
CA ALA A 622 -0.58 -11.96 -20.05
C ALA A 622 -1.16 -10.62 -19.57
N GLY A 623 -1.02 -10.31 -18.28
CA GLY A 623 -1.46 -9.04 -17.69
C GLY A 623 -0.65 -7.85 -18.22
N ALA A 624 0.67 -7.94 -18.23
CA ALA A 624 1.55 -6.83 -18.57
C ALA A 624 1.81 -6.64 -20.08
N TRP A 625 1.43 -7.60 -20.94
CA TRP A 625 1.74 -7.56 -22.38
C TRP A 625 1.30 -6.24 -23.03
N PRO A 626 2.17 -5.53 -23.77
CA PRO A 626 1.84 -4.23 -24.35
C PRO A 626 0.58 -4.24 -25.24
N MET A 627 -0.19 -3.14 -25.22
CA MET A 627 -1.33 -2.96 -26.15
C MET A 627 -0.86 -2.65 -27.58
N THR A 628 0.31 -2.02 -27.71
CA THR A 628 0.97 -1.75 -28.99
C THR A 628 1.43 -3.05 -29.61
N ARG A 629 1.26 -3.16 -30.94
CA ARG A 629 1.64 -4.36 -31.68
C ARG A 629 3.16 -4.36 -31.83
N GLU A 630 3.82 -5.26 -31.10
CA GLU A 630 5.24 -5.54 -31.24
C GLU A 630 5.41 -6.95 -31.83
N ASP A 631 6.34 -7.12 -32.77
CA ASP A 631 6.71 -8.44 -33.33
C ASP A 631 7.67 -9.21 -32.39
N GLY A 632 7.78 -8.78 -31.12
CA GLY A 632 8.66 -9.30 -30.08
C GLY A 632 8.56 -8.48 -28.79
N ALA A 633 9.32 -8.82 -27.76
CA ALA A 633 9.41 -8.03 -26.53
C ALA A 633 10.56 -7.02 -26.60
N SER A 634 10.31 -5.75 -26.26
CA SER A 634 11.38 -4.75 -26.07
C SER A 634 12.27 -5.07 -24.85
N ASP A 635 13.52 -4.60 -24.88
CA ASP A 635 14.48 -4.82 -23.77
C ASP A 635 13.96 -4.28 -22.43
N ASP A 636 13.31 -3.11 -22.43
CA ASP A 636 12.67 -2.53 -21.24
C ASP A 636 11.59 -3.46 -20.68
N PHE A 637 10.75 -4.04 -21.54
CA PHE A 637 9.73 -4.98 -21.11
C PHE A 637 10.33 -6.26 -20.52
N VAL A 638 11.40 -6.79 -21.12
CA VAL A 638 12.12 -7.96 -20.58
C VAL A 638 12.67 -7.65 -19.19
N ASP A 639 13.33 -6.50 -19.01
CA ASP A 639 13.89 -6.09 -17.72
C ASP A 639 12.80 -5.94 -16.64
N ARG A 640 11.63 -5.38 -17.00
CA ARG A 640 10.48 -5.26 -16.09
C ARG A 640 9.96 -6.62 -15.62
N ILE A 641 9.80 -7.58 -16.53
CA ILE A 641 9.34 -8.94 -16.20
C ILE A 641 10.37 -9.67 -15.35
N GLU A 642 11.66 -9.54 -15.66
CA GLU A 642 12.74 -10.14 -14.86
C GLU A 642 12.74 -9.61 -13.42
N GLN A 643 12.71 -8.28 -13.27
CA GLN A 643 12.68 -7.64 -11.94
C GLN A 643 11.46 -8.08 -11.14
N PHE A 644 10.30 -8.18 -11.79
CA PHE A 644 9.08 -8.70 -11.17
C PHE A 644 9.25 -10.15 -10.70
N MET A 645 9.78 -11.04 -11.54
CA MET A 645 9.94 -12.46 -11.20
C MET A 645 10.93 -12.65 -10.04
N ILE A 646 12.02 -11.88 -10.01
CA ILE A 646 12.97 -11.89 -8.87
C ILE A 646 12.28 -11.39 -7.60
N LYS A 647 11.54 -10.28 -7.69
CA LYS A 647 10.77 -9.75 -6.54
C LYS A 647 9.76 -10.77 -6.04
N ALA A 648 8.96 -11.36 -6.92
CA ALA A 648 7.97 -12.38 -6.58
C ALA A 648 8.61 -13.60 -5.88
N ALA A 649 9.75 -14.08 -6.38
CA ALA A 649 10.48 -15.18 -5.75
C ALA A 649 11.00 -14.82 -4.35
N ARG A 650 11.47 -13.58 -4.15
CA ARG A 650 11.91 -13.08 -2.84
C ARG A 650 10.75 -12.89 -1.88
N GLU A 651 9.59 -12.47 -2.35
CA GLU A 651 8.37 -12.34 -1.54
C GLU A 651 7.79 -13.71 -1.17
N ALA A 652 7.84 -14.70 -2.07
CA ALA A 652 7.44 -16.06 -1.77
C ALA A 652 8.31 -16.70 -0.65
N LYS A 653 9.57 -16.28 -0.48
CA LYS A 653 10.46 -16.73 0.62
C LYS A 653 10.67 -18.25 0.67
N LEU A 654 10.59 -18.93 -0.48
CA LEU A 654 10.76 -20.39 -0.61
C LEU A 654 12.17 -20.77 -1.07
N ARG A 655 12.66 -20.14 -2.15
CA ARG A 655 13.97 -20.43 -2.76
C ARG A 655 15.00 -19.30 -2.60
N THR A 656 14.51 -18.08 -2.50
CA THR A 656 15.29 -16.86 -2.23
C THR A 656 14.48 -15.93 -1.32
N SER A 657 15.11 -14.92 -0.73
CA SER A 657 14.44 -13.90 0.09
C SER A 657 15.27 -12.62 0.10
N TRP A 658 14.65 -11.50 0.49
CA TRP A 658 15.37 -10.24 0.68
C TRP A 658 16.53 -10.34 1.68
N THR A 659 16.35 -11.15 2.74
CA THR A 659 17.35 -11.24 3.81
C THR A 659 18.46 -12.25 3.55
N ASN A 660 18.19 -13.24 2.69
CA ASN A 660 19.13 -14.28 2.30
C ASN A 660 18.92 -14.62 0.81
N PRO A 661 19.41 -13.78 -0.12
CA PRO A 661 19.26 -14.01 -1.55
C PRO A 661 20.00 -15.27 -2.01
N SER A 662 19.39 -16.05 -2.90
CA SER A 662 20.04 -17.18 -3.57
C SER A 662 20.44 -16.78 -5.00
N SER A 663 21.70 -16.39 -5.16
CA SER A 663 22.22 -15.92 -6.46
C SER A 663 22.03 -16.97 -7.57
N SER A 664 22.21 -18.26 -7.26
CA SER A 664 22.04 -19.32 -8.26
C SER A 664 20.59 -19.49 -8.71
N TYR A 665 19.60 -19.33 -7.82
CA TYR A 665 18.19 -19.39 -8.21
C TYR A 665 17.78 -18.12 -8.97
N GLU A 666 18.21 -16.94 -8.53
CA GLU A 666 17.90 -15.67 -9.20
C GLU A 666 18.51 -15.60 -10.60
N GLU A 667 19.72 -16.13 -10.80
CA GLU A 667 20.34 -16.27 -12.13
C GLU A 667 19.54 -17.20 -13.05
N ARG A 668 18.96 -18.29 -12.50
CA ARG A 668 18.08 -19.18 -13.28
C ARG A 668 16.78 -18.49 -13.68
N VAL A 669 16.17 -17.70 -12.79
CA VAL A 669 14.99 -16.88 -13.10
C VAL A 669 15.32 -15.90 -14.24
N SER A 670 16.43 -15.18 -14.12
CA SER A 670 16.90 -14.23 -15.14
C SER A 670 17.12 -14.89 -16.49
N THR A 671 17.88 -16.00 -16.51
CA THR A 671 18.17 -16.78 -17.72
C THR A 671 16.88 -17.26 -18.38
N PHE A 672 15.93 -17.79 -17.61
CA PHE A 672 14.64 -18.24 -18.11
C PHE A 672 13.85 -17.09 -18.76
N VAL A 673 13.67 -15.96 -18.06
CA VAL A 673 12.87 -14.83 -18.57
C VAL A 673 13.47 -14.27 -19.85
N ARG A 674 14.79 -14.03 -19.87
CA ARG A 674 15.47 -13.47 -21.05
C ARG A 674 15.39 -14.42 -22.24
N ALA A 675 15.61 -15.72 -22.04
CA ALA A 675 15.53 -16.69 -23.13
C ALA A 675 14.08 -16.88 -23.64
N ALA A 676 13.08 -16.87 -22.75
CA ALA A 676 11.66 -17.00 -23.13
C ALA A 676 11.16 -15.80 -23.97
N LEU A 677 11.70 -14.60 -23.72
CA LEU A 677 11.28 -13.36 -24.38
C LEU A 677 12.20 -12.91 -25.54
N GLN A 678 13.30 -13.61 -25.78
CA GLN A 678 14.22 -13.29 -26.88
C GLN A 678 13.67 -13.75 -28.23
N ALA A 679 13.37 -12.82 -29.14
CA ALA A 679 12.93 -13.16 -30.49
C ALA A 679 14.09 -13.64 -31.40
N PRO A 680 13.85 -14.58 -32.34
CA PRO A 680 12.61 -15.34 -32.54
C PRO A 680 12.48 -16.48 -31.51
N ASN A 681 11.29 -16.64 -30.92
CA ASN A 681 11.01 -17.72 -29.98
C ASN A 681 9.61 -18.32 -30.25
N PRO A 682 9.51 -19.63 -30.56
CA PRO A 682 8.23 -20.28 -30.83
C PRO A 682 7.22 -20.17 -29.68
N PHE A 683 7.68 -20.11 -28.42
CA PHE A 683 6.80 -19.84 -27.28
C PHE A 683 6.21 -18.42 -27.38
N LEU A 684 7.04 -17.42 -27.65
CA LEU A 684 6.62 -16.03 -27.69
C LEU A 684 5.62 -15.79 -28.83
N ASP A 685 5.90 -16.32 -30.02
CA ASP A 685 5.00 -16.21 -31.19
C ASP A 685 3.62 -16.81 -30.88
N ASP A 686 3.62 -17.99 -30.26
CA ASP A 686 2.40 -18.68 -29.89
C ASP A 686 1.66 -17.99 -28.73
N PHE A 687 2.38 -17.48 -27.75
CA PHE A 687 1.84 -16.72 -26.62
C PHE A 687 1.11 -15.47 -27.11
N ILE A 688 1.73 -14.68 -27.99
CA ILE A 688 1.14 -13.48 -28.58
C ILE A 688 -0.14 -13.83 -29.34
N LYS A 689 -0.09 -14.87 -30.18
CA LYS A 689 -1.26 -15.32 -30.95
C LYS A 689 -2.40 -15.77 -30.05
N THR A 690 -2.10 -16.56 -29.04
CA THR A 690 -3.09 -17.18 -28.14
C THR A 690 -3.73 -16.14 -27.21
N THR A 691 -2.97 -15.15 -26.75
CA THR A 691 -3.47 -14.11 -25.84
C THR A 691 -4.10 -12.91 -26.56
N ALA A 692 -3.98 -12.80 -27.88
CA ALA A 692 -4.52 -11.66 -28.63
C ALA A 692 -6.04 -11.40 -28.40
N PRO A 693 -6.93 -12.41 -28.36
CA PRO A 693 -8.34 -12.20 -28.00
C PRO A 693 -8.52 -11.68 -26.57
N LEU A 694 -7.69 -12.16 -25.63
CA LEU A 694 -7.69 -11.72 -24.24
C LEU A 694 -7.26 -10.25 -24.11
N VAL A 695 -6.24 -9.82 -24.88
CA VAL A 695 -5.80 -8.42 -24.92
C VAL A 695 -6.92 -7.50 -25.42
N ARG A 696 -7.62 -7.88 -26.49
CA ARG A 696 -8.76 -7.12 -27.03
C ARG A 696 -9.92 -7.05 -26.03
N ALA A 697 -10.29 -8.18 -25.43
CA ALA A 697 -11.35 -8.22 -24.41
C ALA A 697 -10.96 -7.39 -23.18
N GLY A 698 -9.70 -7.45 -22.73
CA GLY A 698 -9.17 -6.65 -21.65
C GLY A 698 -9.28 -5.15 -21.91
N ALA A 699 -8.93 -4.69 -23.12
CA ALA A 699 -9.09 -3.28 -23.50
C ALA A 699 -10.56 -2.82 -23.47
N ALA A 700 -11.50 -3.65 -23.95
CA ALA A 700 -12.92 -3.33 -23.84
C ALA A 700 -13.40 -3.32 -22.38
N ALA A 701 -12.95 -4.27 -21.56
CA ALA A 701 -13.30 -4.37 -20.15
C ALA A 701 -12.75 -3.19 -19.32
N SER A 702 -11.56 -2.69 -19.66
CA SER A 702 -11.00 -1.46 -19.10
C SER A 702 -11.89 -0.24 -19.33
N LEU A 703 -12.56 -0.13 -20.50
CA LEU A 703 -13.50 0.95 -20.76
C LEU A 703 -14.75 0.84 -19.88
N VAL A 704 -15.25 -0.39 -19.68
CA VAL A 704 -16.34 -0.67 -18.74
C VAL A 704 -15.93 -0.27 -17.32
N GLN A 705 -14.78 -0.74 -16.84
CA GLN A 705 -14.22 -0.40 -15.52
C GLN A 705 -14.10 1.12 -15.34
N THR A 706 -13.62 1.84 -16.35
CA THR A 706 -13.44 3.29 -16.29
C THR A 706 -14.76 4.02 -16.04
N VAL A 707 -15.83 3.68 -16.77
CA VAL A 707 -17.14 4.32 -16.60
C VAL A 707 -17.82 3.86 -15.30
N VAL A 708 -17.73 2.57 -14.94
CA VAL A 708 -18.24 2.07 -13.66
C VAL A 708 -17.59 2.79 -12.49
N LYS A 709 -16.25 2.95 -12.49
CA LYS A 709 -15.52 3.72 -11.46
C LYS A 709 -16.07 5.13 -11.28
N VAL A 710 -16.45 5.79 -12.37
CA VAL A 710 -16.97 7.17 -12.34
C VAL A 710 -18.40 7.24 -11.79
N PHE A 711 -19.26 6.26 -12.05
CA PHE A 711 -20.70 6.36 -11.71
C PHE A 711 -21.16 5.45 -10.57
N ALA A 712 -20.37 4.48 -10.14
CA ALA A 712 -20.64 3.71 -8.94
C ALA A 712 -20.58 4.59 -7.67
N PRO A 713 -21.16 4.15 -6.54
CA PRO A 713 -21.03 4.84 -5.25
C PRO A 713 -19.56 5.03 -4.84
N GLY A 714 -19.27 6.17 -4.20
CA GLY A 714 -17.91 6.60 -3.88
C GLY A 714 -17.35 7.67 -4.82
N ILE A 715 -16.12 8.08 -4.57
CA ILE A 715 -15.38 9.10 -5.32
C ILE A 715 -14.33 8.41 -6.21
N PRO A 716 -14.37 8.52 -7.55
CA PRO A 716 -13.36 7.92 -8.41
C PRO A 716 -11.96 8.48 -8.09
N ASP A 717 -11.02 7.59 -7.80
CA ASP A 717 -9.60 7.91 -7.67
C ASP A 717 -8.84 7.45 -8.93
N ILE A 718 -8.04 8.36 -9.47
CA ILE A 718 -7.25 8.15 -10.68
C ILE A 718 -5.78 8.19 -10.27
N TYR A 719 -5.10 7.04 -10.37
CA TYR A 719 -3.66 6.99 -10.18
C TYR A 719 -2.96 7.58 -11.40
N GLN A 720 -1.83 8.26 -11.19
CA GLN A 720 -1.15 8.95 -12.28
C GLN A 720 -0.89 8.06 -13.49
N GLY A 721 -1.37 8.49 -14.65
CA GLY A 721 -1.16 7.80 -15.91
C GLY A 721 -2.23 6.78 -16.30
N THR A 722 -3.17 6.44 -15.40
CA THR A 722 -4.21 5.43 -15.65
C THR A 722 -5.42 5.95 -16.43
N GLU A 723 -5.40 7.20 -16.88
CA GLU A 723 -6.31 7.68 -17.92
C GLU A 723 -6.02 7.04 -19.29
N LEU A 724 -4.81 6.47 -19.47
CA LEU A 724 -4.45 5.55 -20.54
C LEU A 724 -4.32 4.11 -20.00
N TRP A 725 -3.69 3.22 -20.78
CA TRP A 725 -3.47 1.83 -20.38
C TRP A 725 -2.41 1.69 -19.28
N ASP A 726 -2.81 1.17 -18.12
CA ASP A 726 -1.93 0.82 -17.02
C ASP A 726 -1.69 -0.69 -16.94
N LEU A 727 -0.58 -1.09 -17.55
CA LEU A 727 -0.08 -2.46 -17.59
C LEU A 727 1.12 -2.67 -16.65
N SER A 728 1.15 -1.91 -15.56
CA SER A 728 2.24 -1.98 -14.59
C SER A 728 2.17 -3.26 -13.75
N LEU A 729 3.32 -3.67 -13.23
CA LEU A 729 3.49 -4.68 -12.20
C LEU A 729 3.60 -3.98 -10.83
N VAL A 730 3.85 -4.74 -9.77
CA VAL A 730 4.05 -4.20 -8.41
C VAL A 730 5.23 -3.21 -8.36
N ASP A 731 5.20 -2.29 -7.39
CA ASP A 731 6.31 -1.40 -7.01
C ASP A 731 7.69 -2.08 -7.14
N PRO A 732 8.69 -1.47 -7.80
CA PRO A 732 8.72 -0.10 -8.33
C PRO A 732 8.12 0.08 -9.74
N ASP A 733 7.58 -0.95 -10.38
CA ASP A 733 7.11 -0.84 -11.78
C ASP A 733 5.90 0.10 -11.92
N ASN A 734 5.00 0.12 -10.93
CA ASN A 734 3.87 1.07 -10.84
C ASN A 734 4.28 2.50 -10.43
N ARG A 735 5.59 2.78 -10.25
CA ARG A 735 6.12 4.11 -9.92
C ARG A 735 6.96 4.72 -11.04
N ARG A 736 6.91 4.13 -12.25
CA ARG A 736 7.59 4.67 -13.43
C ARG A 736 7.10 6.10 -13.75
N PRO A 737 7.95 6.96 -14.34
CA PRO A 737 7.56 8.30 -14.74
C PRO A 737 6.37 8.31 -15.71
N VAL A 738 5.53 9.34 -15.60
CA VAL A 738 4.36 9.54 -16.47
C VAL A 738 4.66 10.65 -17.46
N ASP A 739 4.51 10.36 -18.75
CA ASP A 739 4.60 11.37 -19.82
C ASP A 739 3.27 12.12 -19.94
N PHE A 740 3.21 13.30 -19.30
CA PHE A 740 2.04 14.18 -19.32
C PHE A 740 1.92 15.01 -20.60
N ASP A 741 3.03 15.33 -21.26
CA ASP A 741 3.01 16.09 -22.52
C ASP A 741 2.34 15.25 -23.63
N ALA A 742 2.66 13.95 -23.71
CA ALA A 742 1.99 13.02 -24.64
C ALA A 742 0.49 12.88 -24.36
N ARG A 743 0.09 12.88 -23.09
CA ARG A 743 -1.32 12.79 -22.67
C ARG A 743 -2.11 14.04 -23.02
N GLU A 744 -1.53 15.21 -22.80
CA GLU A 744 -2.12 16.48 -23.19
C GLU A 744 -2.31 16.56 -24.71
N GLN A 745 -1.31 16.12 -25.50
CA GLN A 745 -1.43 16.04 -26.95
C GLN A 745 -2.57 15.11 -27.41
N LEU A 746 -2.69 13.91 -26.83
CA LEU A 746 -3.77 12.98 -27.12
C LEU A 746 -5.14 13.55 -26.72
N SER A 747 -5.22 14.23 -25.58
CA SER A 747 -6.47 14.87 -25.11
C SER A 747 -6.93 15.98 -26.06
N ASN A 748 -6.00 16.83 -26.51
CA ASN A 748 -6.27 17.93 -27.43
C ASN A 748 -6.69 17.44 -28.82
N ALA A 749 -6.08 16.37 -29.33
CA ALA A 749 -6.44 15.78 -30.62
C ALA A 749 -7.90 15.26 -30.66
N GLY A 750 -8.50 14.94 -29.51
CA GLY A 750 -9.91 14.54 -29.40
C GLY A 750 -10.90 15.69 -29.23
N SER A 751 -10.41 16.95 -29.11
CA SER A 751 -11.27 18.13 -28.89
C SER A 751 -11.92 18.67 -30.18
N ASP A 752 -11.47 18.22 -31.36
CA ASP A 752 -11.96 18.64 -32.68
C ASP A 752 -13.31 18.00 -33.09
N GLY A 753 -13.96 17.25 -32.19
CA GLY A 753 -15.32 16.72 -32.39
C GLY A 753 -15.42 15.38 -33.12
N GLU A 754 -14.31 14.81 -33.60
CA GLU A 754 -14.28 13.44 -34.14
C GLU A 754 -14.24 12.41 -33.01
N ALA A 755 -15.20 11.47 -33.00
CA ALA A 755 -15.21 10.38 -32.03
C ALA A 755 -14.06 9.39 -32.32
N HIS A 756 -13.21 9.11 -31.32
CA HIS A 756 -12.16 8.10 -31.46
C HIS A 756 -12.74 6.70 -31.69
N GLY A 757 -12.37 6.09 -32.81
CA GLY A 757 -12.94 4.84 -33.28
C GLY A 757 -12.20 3.59 -32.79
N GLU A 758 -12.62 2.44 -33.28
CA GLU A 758 -12.05 1.13 -32.96
C GLU A 758 -10.60 0.98 -33.43
N GLN A 759 -10.16 1.78 -34.40
CA GLN A 759 -8.80 1.78 -34.92
C GLN A 759 -7.78 2.38 -33.94
N ASP A 760 -8.22 3.27 -33.04
CA ASP A 760 -7.34 4.09 -32.18
C ASP A 760 -7.15 3.50 -30.77
N TRP A 761 -7.67 2.31 -30.49
CA TRP A 761 -7.70 1.77 -29.14
C TRP A 761 -6.29 1.53 -28.54
N ARG A 762 -5.28 1.24 -29.37
CA ARG A 762 -3.97 0.75 -28.88
C ARG A 762 -3.19 1.76 -28.04
N ASP A 763 -3.33 3.06 -28.30
CA ASP A 763 -2.64 4.09 -27.52
C ASP A 763 -3.44 4.58 -26.31
N GLY A 764 -4.69 4.11 -26.15
CA GLY A 764 -5.51 4.40 -24.98
C GLY A 764 -6.31 5.70 -25.07
N ARG A 765 -6.23 6.47 -26.17
CA ARG A 765 -6.97 7.73 -26.31
C ARG A 765 -8.48 7.58 -26.16
N VAL A 766 -9.02 6.40 -26.50
CA VAL A 766 -10.43 6.06 -26.28
C VAL A 766 -10.77 6.02 -24.78
N LYS A 767 -9.91 5.44 -23.94
CA LYS A 767 -10.10 5.39 -22.49
C LYS A 767 -10.03 6.80 -21.90
N LEU A 768 -9.05 7.59 -22.34
CA LEU A 768 -8.88 9.00 -21.95
C LEU A 768 -10.13 9.84 -22.25
N ASP A 769 -10.65 9.74 -23.48
CA ASP A 769 -11.85 10.49 -23.89
C ASP A 769 -13.09 10.05 -23.10
N MET A 770 -13.28 8.73 -22.91
CA MET A 770 -14.38 8.20 -22.11
C MET A 770 -14.31 8.64 -20.64
N LEU A 771 -13.12 8.65 -20.03
CA LEU A 771 -12.92 9.15 -18.68
C LEU A 771 -13.27 10.64 -18.60
N ARG A 772 -12.70 11.48 -19.47
CA ARG A 772 -12.95 12.93 -19.51
C ARG A 772 -14.44 13.25 -19.66
N LYS A 773 -15.10 12.61 -20.62
CA LYS A 773 -16.54 12.77 -20.89
C LYS A 773 -17.40 12.31 -19.70
N SER A 774 -17.05 11.17 -19.09
CA SER A 774 -17.77 10.67 -17.91
C SER A 774 -17.61 11.59 -16.69
N LEU A 775 -16.40 12.12 -16.47
CA LEU A 775 -16.14 13.08 -15.39
C LEU A 775 -16.88 14.41 -15.62
N ALA A 776 -17.02 14.86 -16.87
CA ALA A 776 -17.82 16.04 -17.20
C ALA A 776 -19.30 15.85 -16.81
N VAL A 777 -19.89 14.68 -17.08
CA VAL A 777 -21.25 14.33 -16.64
C VAL A 777 -21.32 14.22 -15.12
N ARG A 778 -20.37 13.54 -14.49
CA ARG A 778 -20.35 13.42 -13.02
C ARG A 778 -20.31 14.80 -12.36
N ARG A 779 -19.56 15.75 -12.92
CA ARG A 779 -19.46 17.12 -12.40
C ARG A 779 -20.76 17.91 -12.46
N SER A 780 -21.71 17.55 -13.33
CA SER A 780 -23.02 18.19 -13.40
C SER A 780 -24.07 17.56 -12.47
N MET A 781 -23.71 16.53 -11.69
CA MET A 781 -24.63 15.76 -10.84
C MET A 781 -24.07 15.57 -9.42
N ASP A 782 -24.93 15.65 -8.39
CA ASP A 782 -24.57 15.16 -7.06
C ASP A 782 -24.79 13.65 -6.97
N LEU A 783 -23.74 12.89 -7.28
CA LEU A 783 -23.74 11.43 -7.13
C LEU A 783 -23.34 10.96 -5.73
N THR A 784 -22.95 11.85 -4.82
CA THR A 784 -22.59 11.43 -3.45
C THR A 784 -23.84 11.20 -2.60
N SER A 785 -24.90 11.96 -2.85
CA SER A 785 -26.21 11.79 -2.22
C SER A 785 -27.20 10.95 -3.05
N ALA A 786 -26.80 10.49 -4.24
CA ALA A 786 -27.68 9.74 -5.13
C ALA A 786 -27.83 8.28 -4.69
N ASP A 787 -29.06 7.79 -4.70
CA ASP A 787 -29.39 6.39 -4.48
C ASP A 787 -28.76 5.50 -5.58
N TYR A 788 -28.54 4.23 -5.25
CA TYR A 788 -28.06 3.21 -6.16
C TYR A 788 -29.13 2.14 -6.38
N GLU A 789 -29.65 2.06 -7.61
CA GLU A 789 -30.75 1.17 -7.97
C GLU A 789 -30.31 0.22 -9.09
N PRO A 790 -30.05 -1.06 -8.81
CA PRO A 790 -29.82 -2.06 -9.86
C PRO A 790 -31.04 -2.18 -10.77
N LEU A 791 -30.82 -2.30 -12.08
CA LEU A 791 -31.88 -2.48 -13.06
C LEU A 791 -31.85 -3.91 -13.59
N SER A 792 -33.01 -4.56 -13.61
CA SER A 792 -33.15 -5.91 -14.14
C SER A 792 -33.00 -5.90 -15.66
N ILE A 793 -32.25 -6.88 -16.18
CA ILE A 793 -32.12 -7.13 -17.61
C ILE A 793 -32.86 -8.42 -17.95
N GLU A 794 -33.81 -8.32 -18.86
CA GLU A 794 -34.46 -9.49 -19.46
C GLU A 794 -33.71 -9.83 -20.75
N CYS A 795 -32.98 -10.94 -20.76
CA CYS A 795 -32.24 -11.42 -21.91
C CYS A 795 -32.64 -12.87 -22.25
N GLY A 796 -32.78 -13.15 -23.55
CA GLY A 796 -33.02 -14.51 -24.07
C GLY A 796 -31.73 -15.29 -24.41
N GLY A 797 -30.55 -14.84 -23.94
CA GLY A 797 -29.25 -15.36 -24.39
C GLY A 797 -28.10 -15.26 -23.36
N GLN A 798 -26.92 -15.79 -23.74
CA GLN A 798 -25.74 -16.09 -22.90
C GLN A 798 -24.80 -14.90 -22.57
N ARG A 799 -25.25 -13.64 -22.59
CA ARG A 799 -24.34 -12.49 -22.35
C ARG A 799 -24.55 -11.86 -20.99
N ASP A 800 -23.44 -11.72 -20.25
CA ASP A 800 -23.36 -11.01 -18.98
C ASP A 800 -23.50 -9.50 -19.25
N CYS A 801 -24.71 -8.97 -19.08
CA CYS A 801 -25.02 -7.54 -19.17
C CYS A 801 -25.48 -7.05 -17.80
N PHE A 802 -25.14 -5.82 -17.45
CA PHE A 802 -25.54 -5.20 -16.19
C PHE A 802 -26.10 -3.79 -16.43
N ALA A 803 -26.94 -3.33 -15.52
CA ALA A 803 -27.40 -1.95 -15.52
C ALA A 803 -27.69 -1.47 -14.10
N PHE A 804 -27.42 -0.20 -13.84
CA PHE A 804 -27.81 0.46 -12.60
C PHE A 804 -28.17 1.91 -12.86
N MET A 805 -29.05 2.44 -12.04
CA MET A 805 -29.45 3.83 -12.03
C MET A 805 -28.87 4.51 -10.79
N ARG A 806 -28.32 5.71 -10.98
CA ARG A 806 -28.02 6.65 -9.90
C ARG A 806 -29.04 7.76 -9.95
N ARG A 807 -29.74 7.98 -8.83
CA ARG A 807 -30.83 8.94 -8.77
C ARG A 807 -30.77 9.79 -7.51
N SER A 808 -30.86 11.10 -7.70
CA SER A 808 -31.09 12.09 -6.66
C SER A 808 -32.43 12.78 -6.94
N ARG A 809 -32.81 13.78 -6.13
CA ARG A 809 -34.05 14.55 -6.38
C ARG A 809 -34.03 15.33 -7.70
N GLU A 810 -32.85 15.75 -8.15
CA GLU A 810 -32.69 16.67 -9.29
C GLU A 810 -32.05 16.01 -10.52
N ASN A 811 -31.30 14.93 -10.32
CA ASN A 811 -30.51 14.29 -11.37
C ASN A 811 -30.73 12.78 -11.39
N MET A 812 -30.70 12.20 -12.59
CA MET A 812 -30.76 10.76 -12.81
C MET A 812 -29.79 10.40 -13.92
N VAL A 813 -29.10 9.27 -13.78
CA VAL A 813 -28.26 8.68 -14.81
C VAL A 813 -28.38 7.16 -14.75
N ILE A 814 -28.48 6.52 -15.92
CA ILE A 814 -28.44 5.05 -16.02
C ILE A 814 -27.12 4.66 -16.66
N VAL A 815 -26.43 3.70 -16.07
CA VAL A 815 -25.24 3.07 -16.65
C VAL A 815 -25.62 1.65 -17.02
N ALA A 816 -25.35 1.26 -18.26
CA ALA A 816 -25.59 -0.09 -18.76
C ALA A 816 -24.39 -0.56 -19.56
N GLY A 817 -23.99 -1.82 -19.39
CA GLY A 817 -22.82 -2.36 -20.04
C GLY A 817 -22.88 -3.87 -20.26
N VAL A 818 -21.95 -4.36 -21.07
CA VAL A 818 -21.66 -5.79 -21.26
C VAL A 818 -20.31 -6.11 -20.64
N ILE A 819 -20.14 -7.32 -20.12
CA ILE A 819 -18.86 -7.84 -19.66
C ILE A 819 -18.14 -8.50 -20.86
N PRO A 820 -17.05 -7.91 -21.38
CA PRO A 820 -16.36 -8.47 -22.54
C PRO A 820 -15.66 -9.78 -22.18
N SER A 821 -15.69 -10.75 -23.09
CA SER A 821 -14.98 -12.03 -22.96
C SER A 821 -14.13 -12.29 -24.20
N ALA A 822 -13.00 -12.97 -24.03
CA ALA A 822 -12.09 -13.33 -25.12
C ALA A 822 -12.80 -14.10 -26.25
N THR A 823 -13.83 -14.91 -25.92
CA THR A 823 -14.62 -15.64 -26.92
C THR A 823 -15.33 -14.74 -27.93
N MET A 824 -15.62 -13.48 -27.57
CA MET A 824 -16.22 -12.49 -28.47
C MET A 824 -15.23 -11.97 -29.53
N TYR A 825 -13.95 -12.32 -29.41
CA TYR A 825 -12.86 -11.80 -30.24
C TYR A 825 -12.06 -12.90 -30.96
N ASN A 826 -12.55 -14.14 -30.95
CA ASN A 826 -11.87 -15.29 -31.57
C ASN A 826 -11.92 -15.26 -33.10
N ASP A 827 -13.03 -14.76 -33.67
CA ASP A 827 -13.29 -14.82 -35.12
C ASP A 827 -12.78 -13.60 -35.90
N SER A 828 -12.14 -12.63 -35.22
CA SER A 828 -11.65 -11.40 -35.85
C SER A 828 -10.33 -10.91 -35.23
N GLU A 829 -9.39 -10.51 -36.09
CA GLU A 829 -8.18 -9.79 -35.68
C GLU A 829 -8.44 -8.30 -35.43
N ALA A 830 -9.53 -7.75 -35.97
CA ALA A 830 -9.92 -6.38 -35.75
C ALA A 830 -10.50 -6.22 -34.34
N PHE A 831 -10.15 -5.11 -33.68
CA PHE A 831 -10.79 -4.73 -32.42
C PHE A 831 -12.20 -4.23 -32.72
N GLY A 832 -13.17 -4.72 -31.96
CA GLY A 832 -14.54 -4.23 -31.96
C GLY A 832 -14.95 -3.86 -30.54
N PHE A 833 -15.62 -2.72 -30.34
CA PHE A 833 -16.15 -2.36 -29.03
C PHE A 833 -17.20 -3.36 -28.56
N ILE A 834 -17.91 -3.97 -29.51
CA ILE A 834 -19.03 -4.88 -29.26
C ILE A 834 -18.84 -6.10 -30.17
N GLY A 835 -18.34 -7.20 -29.61
CA GLY A 835 -17.93 -8.37 -30.42
C GLY A 835 -19.05 -9.12 -31.16
N ALA A 836 -20.35 -8.83 -30.92
CA ALA A 836 -21.48 -9.26 -31.77
C ALA A 836 -22.84 -8.62 -31.33
N PRO A 837 -23.95 -8.73 -32.09
CA PRO A 837 -25.26 -8.12 -31.73
C PRO A 837 -25.94 -8.75 -30.50
N PHE A 838 -26.77 -7.95 -29.79
CA PHE A 838 -27.41 -8.29 -28.50
C PHE A 838 -28.84 -8.88 -28.59
N GLY A 839 -29.38 -9.08 -29.80
CA GLY A 839 -30.74 -9.60 -29.97
C GLY A 839 -31.82 -8.76 -29.29
N ASP A 840 -32.78 -9.42 -28.63
CA ASP A 840 -33.97 -8.80 -28.00
C ASP A 840 -33.78 -8.46 -26.50
N ALA A 841 -32.55 -8.37 -26.00
CA ALA A 841 -32.30 -8.07 -24.58
C ALA A 841 -32.80 -6.66 -24.20
N THR A 842 -33.46 -6.54 -23.05
CA THR A 842 -34.05 -5.28 -22.57
C THR A 842 -33.71 -4.97 -21.11
N ILE A 843 -33.54 -3.68 -20.81
CA ILE A 843 -33.43 -3.13 -19.46
C ILE A 843 -34.83 -2.78 -19.00
N THR A 844 -35.23 -3.25 -17.82
CA THR A 844 -36.50 -2.87 -17.18
C THR A 844 -36.29 -1.66 -16.28
N LEU A 845 -37.04 -0.60 -16.55
CA LEU A 845 -37.04 0.65 -15.79
C LEU A 845 -38.09 0.64 -14.67
N PRO A 846 -37.86 1.38 -13.58
CA PRO A 846 -38.91 1.68 -12.60
C PRO A 846 -40.11 2.39 -13.24
N ARG A 847 -41.32 2.08 -12.77
CA ARG A 847 -42.57 2.62 -13.34
C ARG A 847 -42.69 4.15 -13.26
N ASP A 848 -42.08 4.75 -12.25
CA ASP A 848 -42.10 6.19 -12.03
C ASP A 848 -41.25 6.98 -13.03
N VAL A 849 -40.37 6.30 -13.79
CA VAL A 849 -39.58 6.90 -14.88
C VAL A 849 -40.01 6.42 -16.28
N GLU A 850 -41.15 5.73 -16.40
CA GLU A 850 -41.66 5.19 -17.67
C GLU A 850 -41.88 6.27 -18.76
N ARG A 851 -42.27 7.48 -18.34
CA ARG A 851 -42.53 8.61 -19.26
C ARG A 851 -41.27 9.40 -19.61
N GLN A 852 -40.14 9.07 -18.98
CA GLN A 852 -38.89 9.77 -19.21
C GLN A 852 -38.28 9.30 -20.54
N SER A 853 -37.83 10.24 -21.36
CA SER A 853 -37.00 9.94 -22.53
C SER A 853 -35.52 10.01 -22.16
N PHE A 854 -34.70 9.20 -22.81
CA PHE A 854 -33.26 9.13 -22.56
C PHE A 854 -32.46 9.31 -23.85
N ALA A 855 -31.27 9.87 -23.74
CA ALA A 855 -30.25 9.82 -24.78
C ALA A 855 -29.00 9.10 -24.27
N GLU A 856 -28.41 8.27 -25.13
CA GLU A 856 -27.11 7.67 -24.88
C GLU A 856 -26.01 8.72 -25.12
N PHE A 857 -25.25 9.02 -24.07
CA PHE A 857 -24.38 10.19 -24.01
C PHE A 857 -23.21 10.14 -25.00
N PHE A 858 -22.61 8.98 -25.25
CA PHE A 858 -21.42 8.88 -26.10
C PHE A 858 -21.75 8.97 -27.60
N SER A 859 -22.90 8.45 -28.03
CA SER A 859 -23.39 8.43 -29.41
C SER A 859 -24.37 9.55 -29.73
N GLY A 860 -24.98 10.17 -28.72
CA GLY A 860 -26.06 11.14 -28.87
C GLY A 860 -27.39 10.54 -29.32
N LYS A 861 -27.51 9.21 -29.38
CA LYS A 861 -28.73 8.54 -29.85
C LYS A 861 -29.84 8.66 -28.82
N HIS A 862 -31.00 9.17 -29.25
CA HIS A 862 -32.23 9.12 -28.46
C HIS A 862 -32.79 7.70 -28.42
N LEU A 863 -33.20 7.27 -27.23
CA LEU A 863 -33.71 5.94 -26.95
C LEU A 863 -35.21 5.99 -26.74
N ALA A 864 -35.93 5.08 -27.40
CA ALA A 864 -37.36 4.90 -27.16
C ALA A 864 -37.56 4.05 -25.90
N VAL A 865 -38.35 4.57 -24.96
CA VAL A 865 -38.86 3.81 -23.82
C VAL A 865 -40.25 3.32 -24.18
N ALA A 866 -40.47 2.00 -24.13
CA ALA A 866 -41.77 1.38 -24.38
C ALA A 866 -42.05 0.34 -23.29
N ASP A 867 -43.22 0.41 -22.66
CA ASP A 867 -43.64 -0.50 -21.58
C ASP A 867 -42.58 -0.64 -20.46
N CYS A 868 -42.04 0.50 -19.99
CA CYS A 868 -40.93 0.55 -19.02
C CYS A 868 -39.65 -0.16 -19.49
N ARG A 869 -39.41 -0.36 -20.79
CA ARG A 869 -38.25 -1.11 -21.29
C ARG A 869 -37.42 -0.33 -22.30
N ILE A 870 -36.11 -0.55 -22.25
CA ILE A 870 -35.13 -0.06 -23.25
C ILE A 870 -34.37 -1.27 -23.83
N ARG A 871 -34.24 -1.32 -25.16
CA ARG A 871 -33.48 -2.39 -25.83
C ARG A 871 -31.97 -2.20 -25.68
N ILE A 872 -31.27 -3.20 -25.16
CA ILE A 872 -29.81 -3.15 -24.96
C ILE A 872 -29.08 -2.98 -26.29
N GLY A 873 -29.53 -3.63 -27.36
CA GLY A 873 -28.94 -3.46 -28.70
C GLY A 873 -29.04 -2.02 -29.24
N GLU A 874 -29.94 -1.19 -28.70
CA GLU A 874 -30.02 0.22 -29.03
C GLU A 874 -29.16 1.11 -28.13
N VAL A 875 -28.87 0.65 -26.91
CA VAL A 875 -28.02 1.30 -25.91
C VAL A 875 -26.54 1.07 -26.20
N LEU A 876 -26.16 -0.19 -26.39
CA LEU A 876 -24.80 -0.61 -26.67
C LEU A 876 -24.61 -0.72 -28.19
N LEU A 877 -24.50 0.44 -28.86
CA LEU A 877 -24.28 0.48 -30.31
C LEU A 877 -22.81 0.65 -30.69
N SER A 878 -22.08 1.49 -29.97
CA SER A 878 -20.73 1.91 -30.35
C SER A 878 -19.67 1.62 -29.29
N ARG A 879 -20.06 1.23 -28.08
CA ARG A 879 -19.18 1.04 -26.92
C ARG A 879 -19.65 -0.15 -26.06
N PRO A 880 -18.76 -0.79 -25.28
CA PRO A 880 -19.15 -1.88 -24.37
C PRO A 880 -19.93 -1.39 -23.13
N ILE A 881 -20.02 -0.07 -22.94
CA ILE A 881 -20.74 0.58 -21.85
C ILE A 881 -21.36 1.89 -22.35
N ALA A 882 -22.53 2.22 -21.80
CA ALA A 882 -23.32 3.38 -22.14
C ALA A 882 -23.73 4.16 -20.89
N VAL A 883 -23.89 5.47 -21.06
CA VAL A 883 -24.39 6.39 -20.02
C VAL A 883 -25.65 7.04 -20.58
N LEU A 884 -26.80 6.81 -19.95
CA LEU A 884 -28.08 7.34 -20.38
C LEU A 884 -28.47 8.54 -19.52
N LEU A 885 -28.72 9.65 -20.18
CA LEU A 885 -29.14 10.90 -19.55
C LEU A 885 -30.60 11.20 -19.90
N PRO A 886 -31.41 11.66 -18.93
CA PRO A 886 -32.76 12.15 -19.19
C PRO A 886 -32.74 13.27 -20.21
N THR A 887 -33.65 13.22 -21.19
CA THR A 887 -33.89 14.32 -22.14
C THR A 887 -35.21 15.01 -21.81
N SER A 888 -35.22 16.34 -21.94
CA SER A 888 -36.39 17.20 -21.74
C SER A 888 -37.52 16.92 -22.73
#